data_AF-A0A962H4R0-F1
#
_entry.id   AF-A0A962H4R0-F1
#
_cell.length_a   1.000
_cell.length_b   1.000
_cell.length_c   1.000
_cell.angle_alpha   90.00
_cell.angle_beta   90.00
_cell.angle_gamma   90.00
#
_symmetry.space_group_name_H-M   'P 1'
#
loop_
_entity.id
_entity.type
_entity.pdbx_description
1 polymer ?
#
loop_
_entity_poly.entity_id
_entity_poly.type
_entity_poly.pdbx_seq_one_letter_code
_entity_poly.pdbx_strand_id
1 'polypeptide(L)'
;MNRWTTKARLLLVGLMMALQGLVLPAQAGAPPDSQCTDRGTLSGSTCTFMVDSSADSGSGSLRQALLDANAWGAYQGALSGDSVIQIAPTLGGQMLNLQSALPAVIASVQLIAPVAGFAINGGAQHRCLLLGGLPLFDPMIGPTASNHPDGQPQAIAVTLQRISFSQCAAYGGDGTQALGDGNGGGGGGLGAGAAIFVNQQVDLTLIDVAFSGNQVRGGQSLPVVGGNGGGGLGGSAISAFGGGGIAGAGGAAGGGGFGGPGANLPGTSGGGGFGGSGIGQVDQRLALTAASGGGGTNGGGGGSGGDAGHLSGAGGESAFGGGAGGIGSDGGVGGGGGSVDVSGIGGRGGFGGGGGRGSLTGGAGGFGGGGGGADEFGGGGGAGGFGGGGGGGNNGGDGGLGGFGSGGGGGDQPGLPGFGGGPSTDCGAGTGCAGVGAGFGGSLFGLGPSSIRIQDSLSMAGGLAQGGGADPSANAGGEGIFLAGSGVIEFEPGIGINQVLDDPIADQRGLWAQLGITTDQSYPSGGIFSAMNFPNAWQYTADARWSLRKLGAGQLSLSTDNDYSGGSTLESGNVLLGAARALGIGPVSNAATLQLATPLNLQVGAAGAVEANYSQAASGRLRVGFGGPGCELDQIQVRDLADLNGELSIDSSLCDPALSSTHLLIQAAQRQGQFSNAPGPEFVSNGMRYAISYLASEVQITVLGPDSEIFSNSFE
;
A
#
# COMPACT_ATOMS: atom_id res chain seq x y z
N MET A 1 -24.59 -30.77 48.04
CA MET A 1 -24.89 -30.36 46.65
C MET A 1 -24.37 -28.96 46.45
N ASN A 2 -23.07 -28.81 46.17
CA ASN A 2 -22.41 -27.53 45.94
C ASN A 2 -21.01 -27.82 45.38
N ARG A 3 -20.88 -27.95 44.07
CA ARG A 3 -19.60 -27.89 43.34
C ARG A 3 -19.85 -27.48 41.90
N TRP A 4 -20.00 -26.18 41.68
CA TRP A 4 -19.61 -25.58 40.40
C TRP A 4 -18.48 -24.61 40.73
N THR A 5 -17.28 -24.97 40.32
CA THR A 5 -16.04 -24.26 40.59
C THR A 5 -16.01 -22.95 39.81
N THR A 6 -15.28 -21.96 40.33
CA THR A 6 -15.09 -20.61 39.77
C THR A 6 -14.71 -20.62 38.27
N LYS A 7 -14.10 -21.70 37.78
CA LYS A 7 -13.81 -21.92 36.34
C LYS A 7 -15.07 -22.02 35.47
N ALA A 8 -16.17 -22.59 35.96
CA ALA A 8 -17.40 -22.71 35.18
C ALA A 8 -18.18 -21.39 35.08
N ARG A 9 -18.08 -20.50 36.08
CA ARG A 9 -18.62 -19.13 36.00
C ARG A 9 -17.79 -18.25 35.06
N LEU A 10 -16.46 -18.41 35.04
CA LEU A 10 -15.60 -17.72 34.06
C LEU A 10 -15.81 -18.23 32.63
N LEU A 11 -16.08 -19.52 32.45
CA LEU A 11 -16.40 -20.09 31.14
C LEU A 11 -17.78 -19.64 30.64
N LEU A 12 -18.77 -19.49 31.53
CA LEU A 12 -20.11 -19.03 31.15
C LEU A 12 -20.16 -17.51 30.92
N VAL A 13 -19.38 -16.71 31.67
CA VAL A 13 -19.20 -15.27 31.40
C VAL A 13 -18.34 -15.07 30.15
N GLY A 14 -17.33 -15.91 29.91
CA GLY A 14 -16.55 -15.93 28.67
C GLY A 14 -17.38 -16.34 27.44
N LEU A 15 -18.29 -17.31 27.58
CA LEU A 15 -19.20 -17.73 26.51
C LEU A 15 -20.33 -16.70 26.28
N MET A 16 -20.80 -16.01 27.32
CA MET A 16 -21.76 -14.91 27.18
C MET A 16 -21.12 -13.63 26.64
N MET A 17 -19.86 -13.34 26.95
CA MET A 17 -19.10 -12.24 26.33
C MET A 17 -18.70 -12.57 24.88
N ALA A 18 -18.41 -13.83 24.56
CA ALA A 18 -18.17 -14.27 23.17
C ALA A 18 -19.46 -14.28 22.33
N LEU A 19 -20.64 -14.57 22.93
CA LEU A 19 -21.93 -14.47 22.23
C LEU A 19 -22.44 -13.03 22.08
N GLN A 20 -22.08 -12.11 23.00
CA GLN A 20 -22.50 -10.71 22.93
C GLN A 20 -21.71 -9.87 21.90
N GLY A 21 -20.61 -10.40 21.37
CA GLY A 21 -19.91 -9.84 20.21
C GLY A 21 -20.37 -10.41 18.85
N LEU A 22 -21.26 -11.41 18.84
CA LEU A 22 -21.78 -12.01 17.62
C LEU A 22 -23.14 -11.40 17.25
N VAL A 23 -23.17 -10.09 17.00
CA VAL A 23 -24.21 -9.56 16.13
C VAL A 23 -23.80 -9.99 14.74
N LEU A 24 -24.40 -11.08 14.23
CA LEU A 24 -24.33 -11.39 12.80
C LEU A 24 -24.68 -10.09 12.07
N PRO A 25 -23.86 -9.61 11.12
CA PRO A 25 -24.25 -8.47 10.30
C PRO A 25 -25.66 -8.79 9.79
N ALA A 26 -26.58 -7.83 9.84
CA ALA A 26 -27.90 -8.01 9.26
C ALA A 26 -27.66 -8.51 7.83
N GLN A 27 -27.85 -9.81 7.61
CA GLN A 27 -27.59 -10.41 6.31
C GLN A 27 -28.60 -9.74 5.40
N ALA A 28 -28.11 -8.85 4.54
CA ALA A 28 -28.82 -8.58 3.30
C ALA A 28 -29.16 -9.96 2.72
N GLY A 29 -30.43 -10.17 2.36
CA GLY A 29 -30.84 -11.43 1.75
C GLY A 29 -29.90 -11.76 0.59
N ALA A 30 -29.67 -13.06 0.33
CA ALA A 30 -28.85 -13.48 -0.79
C ALA A 30 -29.28 -12.74 -2.07
N PRO A 31 -28.32 -12.26 -2.89
CA PRO A 31 -28.63 -11.54 -4.12
C PRO A 31 -29.54 -12.43 -4.97
N PRO A 32 -30.64 -11.89 -5.53
CA PRO A 32 -31.56 -12.71 -6.29
C PRO A 32 -30.84 -13.28 -7.52
N ASP A 33 -31.04 -14.56 -7.83
CA ASP A 33 -30.37 -15.28 -8.94
C ASP A 33 -30.42 -14.54 -10.29
N SER A 34 -31.48 -13.74 -10.50
CA SER A 34 -31.62 -12.85 -11.66
C SER A 34 -30.48 -11.84 -11.80
N GLN A 35 -29.91 -11.34 -10.70
CA GLN A 35 -28.76 -10.42 -10.73
C GLN A 35 -27.50 -11.07 -11.31
N CYS A 36 -27.31 -12.37 -11.11
CA CYS A 36 -26.23 -13.11 -11.74
C CYS A 36 -26.59 -13.49 -13.18
N THR A 37 -27.73 -14.13 -13.38
CA THR A 37 -28.10 -14.78 -14.65
C THR A 37 -28.32 -13.82 -15.82
N ASP A 38 -28.55 -12.52 -15.58
CA ASP A 38 -28.63 -11.50 -16.63
C ASP A 38 -27.28 -11.27 -17.35
N ARG A 39 -26.14 -11.52 -16.69
CA ARG A 39 -24.79 -11.21 -17.22
C ARG A 39 -23.71 -12.23 -16.85
N GLY A 40 -24.08 -13.33 -16.22
CA GLY A 40 -23.19 -14.37 -15.74
C GLY A 40 -23.89 -15.72 -15.63
N THR A 41 -23.16 -16.73 -15.17
CA THR A 41 -23.66 -18.09 -14.96
C THR A 41 -23.62 -18.44 -13.48
N LEU A 42 -24.78 -18.75 -12.90
CA LEU A 42 -24.90 -19.12 -11.49
C LEU A 42 -24.66 -20.62 -11.30
N SER A 43 -23.78 -20.98 -10.38
CA SER A 43 -23.57 -22.36 -9.91
C SER A 43 -23.43 -22.36 -8.39
N GLY A 44 -24.49 -22.78 -7.68
CA GLY A 44 -24.55 -22.64 -6.22
C GLY A 44 -24.61 -21.15 -5.84
N SER A 45 -23.72 -20.71 -4.94
CA SER A 45 -23.57 -19.29 -4.55
C SER A 45 -22.55 -18.52 -5.40
N THR A 46 -21.93 -19.17 -6.39
CA THR A 46 -20.89 -18.59 -7.22
C THR A 46 -21.46 -18.10 -8.55
N CYS A 47 -21.27 -16.82 -8.85
CA CYS A 47 -21.58 -16.25 -10.15
C CYS A 47 -20.30 -16.14 -10.99
N THR A 48 -20.33 -16.71 -12.19
CA THR A 48 -19.21 -16.64 -13.14
C THR A 48 -19.50 -15.66 -14.27
N PHE A 49 -18.63 -14.66 -14.42
CA PHE A 49 -18.67 -13.65 -15.48
C PHE A 49 -17.56 -13.92 -16.48
N MET A 50 -17.92 -14.09 -17.76
CA MET A 50 -16.96 -14.38 -18.82
C MET A 50 -16.42 -13.09 -19.44
N VAL A 51 -15.10 -13.03 -19.66
CA VAL A 51 -14.43 -11.98 -20.43
C VAL A 51 -13.97 -12.59 -21.75
N ASP A 52 -14.60 -12.19 -22.85
CA ASP A 52 -14.31 -12.67 -24.21
C ASP A 52 -13.80 -11.57 -25.14
N SER A 53 -13.62 -10.36 -24.62
CA SER A 53 -13.08 -9.20 -25.32
C SER A 53 -11.91 -8.56 -24.55
N SER A 54 -10.83 -8.24 -25.26
CA SER A 54 -9.70 -7.45 -24.76
C SER A 54 -9.91 -5.93 -24.93
N ALA A 55 -11.13 -5.49 -25.24
CA ALA A 55 -11.46 -4.06 -25.30
C ALA A 55 -11.46 -3.43 -23.90
N ASP A 56 -11.10 -2.14 -23.80
CA ASP A 56 -11.12 -1.39 -22.53
C ASP A 56 -12.50 -1.39 -21.84
N SER A 57 -13.58 -1.38 -22.63
CA SER A 57 -14.95 -1.30 -22.14
C SER A 57 -15.94 -1.97 -23.08
N GLY A 58 -17.20 -2.08 -22.64
CA GLY A 58 -18.29 -2.71 -23.39
C GLY A 58 -18.59 -4.15 -22.95
N SER A 59 -19.59 -4.77 -23.58
CA SER A 59 -19.99 -6.15 -23.29
C SER A 59 -18.81 -7.10 -23.51
N GLY A 60 -18.63 -8.07 -22.60
CA GLY A 60 -17.55 -9.05 -22.68
C GLY A 60 -16.16 -8.54 -22.27
N SER A 61 -16.03 -7.26 -21.91
CA SER A 61 -14.77 -6.69 -21.39
C SER A 61 -14.55 -6.99 -19.91
N LEU A 62 -13.28 -6.97 -19.47
CA LEU A 62 -12.92 -7.08 -18.06
C LEU A 62 -13.58 -5.98 -17.21
N ARG A 63 -13.66 -4.75 -17.73
CA ARG A 63 -14.31 -3.62 -17.05
C ARG A 63 -15.77 -3.93 -16.73
N GLN A 64 -16.53 -4.47 -17.70
CA GLN A 64 -17.92 -4.83 -17.48
C GLN A 64 -18.05 -5.98 -16.48
N ALA A 65 -17.18 -6.99 -16.58
CA ALA A 65 -17.18 -8.12 -15.65
C ALA A 65 -16.88 -7.70 -14.20
N LEU A 66 -15.99 -6.73 -13.98
CA LEU A 66 -15.71 -6.16 -12.66
C LEU A 66 -16.92 -5.41 -12.08
N LEU A 67 -17.63 -4.64 -12.91
CA LEU A 67 -18.87 -3.97 -12.49
C LEU A 67 -19.96 -4.97 -12.11
N ASP A 68 -20.10 -6.03 -12.91
CA ASP A 68 -21.07 -7.10 -12.67
C ASP A 68 -20.72 -7.90 -11.39
N ALA A 69 -19.43 -8.19 -11.19
CA ALA A 69 -18.92 -8.86 -9.99
C ALA A 69 -19.10 -8.02 -8.72
N ASN A 70 -18.83 -6.71 -8.78
CA ASN A 70 -19.10 -5.82 -7.65
C ASN A 70 -20.60 -5.77 -7.33
N ALA A 71 -21.47 -5.66 -8.34
CA ALA A 71 -22.92 -5.62 -8.17
C ALA A 71 -23.48 -6.87 -7.49
N TRP A 72 -22.98 -8.05 -7.88
CA TRP A 72 -23.34 -9.32 -7.27
C TRP A 72 -22.74 -9.50 -5.88
N GLY A 73 -21.44 -9.26 -5.77
CA GLY A 73 -20.62 -9.58 -4.60
C GLY A 73 -20.79 -8.63 -3.41
N ALA A 74 -21.31 -7.43 -3.63
CA ALA A 74 -21.52 -6.39 -2.61
C ALA A 74 -22.99 -5.91 -2.56
N TYR A 75 -23.93 -6.84 -2.80
CA TYR A 75 -25.36 -6.55 -2.90
C TYR A 75 -25.92 -5.85 -1.65
N GLN A 76 -26.61 -4.72 -1.84
CA GLN A 76 -27.18 -3.88 -0.77
C GLN A 76 -26.18 -3.45 0.33
N GLY A 77 -24.90 -3.28 -0.03
CA GLY A 77 -23.87 -2.83 0.91
C GLY A 77 -23.40 -3.92 1.88
N ALA A 78 -23.64 -5.18 1.57
CA ALA A 78 -23.11 -6.33 2.30
C ALA A 78 -22.42 -7.30 1.34
N LEU A 79 -21.34 -7.93 1.81
CA LEU A 79 -20.69 -9.01 1.06
C LEU A 79 -21.61 -10.21 0.93
N SER A 80 -21.87 -10.63 -0.32
CA SER A 80 -22.78 -11.73 -0.62
C SER A 80 -22.39 -12.45 -1.90
N GLY A 81 -22.33 -13.78 -1.88
CA GLY A 81 -22.02 -14.58 -3.07
C GLY A 81 -20.55 -14.46 -3.51
N ASP A 82 -20.06 -15.49 -4.19
CA ASP A 82 -18.69 -15.50 -4.71
C ASP A 82 -18.70 -15.07 -6.18
N SER A 83 -17.78 -14.18 -6.56
CA SER A 83 -17.62 -13.76 -7.96
C SER A 83 -16.39 -14.42 -8.58
N VAL A 84 -16.59 -15.12 -9.69
CA VAL A 84 -15.51 -15.60 -10.55
C VAL A 84 -15.56 -14.82 -11.85
N ILE A 85 -14.46 -14.14 -12.20
CA ILE A 85 -14.27 -13.55 -13.51
C ILE A 85 -13.32 -14.46 -14.28
N GLN A 86 -13.84 -15.08 -15.33
CA GLN A 86 -13.10 -16.04 -16.13
C GLN A 86 -12.74 -15.43 -17.49
N ILE A 87 -11.45 -15.30 -17.76
CA ILE A 87 -10.96 -14.90 -19.08
C ILE A 87 -11.19 -16.04 -20.06
N ALA A 88 -11.71 -15.74 -21.25
CA ALA A 88 -11.89 -16.74 -22.29
C ALA A 88 -10.52 -17.26 -22.77
N PRO A 89 -10.36 -18.56 -23.03
CA PRO A 89 -9.10 -19.12 -23.56
C PRO A 89 -8.63 -18.45 -24.86
N THR A 90 -9.56 -17.90 -25.64
CA THR A 90 -9.30 -17.15 -26.89
C THR A 90 -8.51 -15.86 -26.67
N LEU A 91 -8.46 -15.34 -25.43
CA LEU A 91 -7.69 -14.16 -25.06
C LEU A 91 -6.29 -14.50 -24.50
N GLY A 92 -5.89 -15.78 -24.53
CA GLY A 92 -4.53 -16.18 -24.12
C GLY A 92 -3.46 -15.45 -24.92
N GLY A 93 -2.46 -14.90 -24.23
CA GLY A 93 -1.39 -14.09 -24.84
C GLY A 93 -1.82 -12.68 -25.31
N GLN A 94 -3.08 -12.29 -25.13
CA GLN A 94 -3.54 -10.94 -25.48
C GLN A 94 -3.31 -9.93 -24.36
N MET A 95 -3.29 -8.66 -24.74
CA MET A 95 -3.10 -7.54 -23.85
C MET A 95 -4.33 -6.63 -23.88
N LEU A 96 -4.92 -6.40 -22.72
CA LEU A 96 -5.93 -5.37 -22.49
C LEU A 96 -5.21 -4.03 -22.29
N ASN A 97 -5.33 -3.13 -23.26
CA ASN A 97 -4.78 -1.77 -23.14
C ASN A 97 -5.83 -0.85 -22.53
N LEU A 98 -5.53 -0.33 -21.34
CA LEU A 98 -6.44 0.58 -20.63
C LEU A 98 -6.46 1.95 -21.30
N GLN A 99 -7.67 2.47 -21.51
CA GLN A 99 -7.92 3.86 -21.91
C GLN A 99 -8.41 4.70 -20.73
N SER A 100 -8.81 4.04 -19.65
CA SER A 100 -9.07 4.62 -18.33
C SER A 100 -8.81 3.55 -17.27
N ALA A 101 -8.58 3.96 -16.02
CA ALA A 101 -8.40 3.00 -14.94
C ALA A 101 -9.60 2.04 -14.80
N LEU A 102 -9.39 0.81 -14.32
CA LEU A 102 -10.49 -0.12 -14.07
C LEU A 102 -11.32 0.31 -12.84
N PRO A 103 -12.60 -0.11 -12.74
CA PRO A 103 -13.40 0.11 -11.55
C PRO A 103 -12.73 -0.50 -10.32
N ALA A 104 -12.87 0.16 -9.17
CA ALA A 104 -12.38 -0.39 -7.91
C ALA A 104 -13.04 -1.74 -7.60
N VAL A 105 -12.28 -2.69 -7.06
CA VAL A 105 -12.78 -3.99 -6.60
C VAL A 105 -13.15 -3.85 -5.13
N ILE A 106 -14.44 -4.02 -4.84
CA ILE A 106 -15.04 -3.85 -3.51
C ILE A 106 -15.79 -5.09 -3.02
N ALA A 107 -15.64 -6.20 -3.73
CA ALA A 107 -16.23 -7.49 -3.41
C ALA A 107 -15.19 -8.61 -3.55
N SER A 108 -15.49 -9.78 -3.00
CA SER A 108 -14.64 -10.97 -3.15
C SER A 108 -14.67 -11.46 -4.60
N VAL A 109 -13.51 -11.50 -5.25
CA VAL A 109 -13.37 -11.80 -6.69
C VAL A 109 -12.21 -12.77 -6.93
N GLN A 110 -12.45 -13.78 -7.75
CA GLN A 110 -11.41 -14.60 -8.37
C GLN A 110 -11.30 -14.23 -9.85
N LEU A 111 -10.22 -13.57 -10.26
CA LEU A 111 -9.92 -13.27 -11.66
C LEU A 111 -8.95 -14.33 -12.20
N ILE A 112 -9.45 -15.19 -13.09
CA ILE A 112 -8.75 -16.39 -13.54
C ILE A 112 -8.57 -16.35 -15.05
N ALA A 113 -7.33 -16.36 -15.50
CA ALA A 113 -7.01 -16.67 -16.89
C ALA A 113 -6.73 -18.17 -17.06
N PRO A 114 -7.50 -18.93 -17.86
CA PRO A 114 -7.35 -20.37 -18.03
C PRO A 114 -6.11 -20.76 -18.88
N VAL A 115 -5.51 -19.80 -19.57
CA VAL A 115 -4.26 -19.92 -20.34
C VAL A 115 -3.36 -18.73 -19.95
N ALA A 116 -2.06 -18.96 -19.81
CA ALA A 116 -1.11 -17.90 -19.46
C ALA A 116 -1.02 -16.81 -20.54
N GLY A 117 -0.64 -15.60 -20.12
CA GLY A 117 -0.31 -14.49 -21.04
C GLY A 117 -1.42 -13.47 -21.25
N PHE A 118 -2.55 -13.54 -20.53
CA PHE A 118 -3.48 -12.41 -20.48
C PHE A 118 -2.84 -11.28 -19.65
N ALA A 119 -2.60 -10.14 -20.27
CA ALA A 119 -1.96 -8.99 -19.64
C ALA A 119 -2.91 -7.79 -19.55
N ILE A 120 -2.85 -7.07 -18.43
CA ILE A 120 -3.46 -5.76 -18.26
C ILE A 120 -2.34 -4.72 -18.42
N ASN A 121 -2.47 -3.86 -19.41
CA ASN A 121 -1.52 -2.80 -19.70
C ASN A 121 -2.12 -1.43 -19.39
N GLY A 122 -1.51 -0.69 -18.46
CA GLY A 122 -1.98 0.63 -18.04
C GLY A 122 -1.54 1.79 -18.93
N GLY A 123 -0.82 1.53 -20.03
CA GLY A 123 -0.38 2.53 -21.01
C GLY A 123 0.58 3.58 -20.47
N ALA A 124 1.24 3.31 -19.34
CA ALA A 124 2.00 4.24 -18.52
C ALA A 124 1.19 5.47 -18.06
N GLN A 125 -0.14 5.36 -18.00
CA GLN A 125 -1.05 6.47 -17.64
C GLN A 125 -2.09 6.08 -16.59
N HIS A 126 -2.40 4.78 -16.47
CA HIS A 126 -3.52 4.32 -15.66
C HIS A 126 -3.09 3.28 -14.64
N ARG A 127 -3.67 3.40 -13.44
CA ARG A 127 -3.62 2.35 -12.43
C ARG A 127 -4.41 1.17 -12.95
N CYS A 128 -3.85 -0.03 -12.80
CA CYS A 128 -4.51 -1.23 -13.30
C CYS A 128 -5.63 -1.69 -12.35
N LEU A 129 -5.35 -1.88 -11.05
CA LEU A 129 -6.35 -2.29 -10.06
C LEU A 129 -6.25 -1.48 -8.76
N LEU A 130 -7.42 -1.16 -8.20
CA LEU A 130 -7.58 -0.65 -6.84
C LEU A 130 -8.49 -1.61 -6.10
N LEU A 131 -8.00 -2.20 -5.01
CA LEU A 131 -8.73 -3.15 -4.17
C LEU A 131 -9.01 -2.48 -2.82
N GLY A 132 -10.20 -2.67 -2.27
CA GLY A 132 -10.49 -2.24 -0.91
C GLY A 132 -11.68 -2.94 -0.31
N GLY A 133 -11.61 -3.23 0.99
CA GLY A 133 -12.73 -3.79 1.73
C GLY A 133 -14.02 -2.96 1.56
N LEU A 134 -15.17 -3.65 1.57
CA LEU A 134 -16.46 -3.01 1.37
C LEU A 134 -16.76 -2.09 2.57
N PRO A 135 -16.98 -0.78 2.38
CA PRO A 135 -17.35 0.11 3.47
C PRO A 135 -18.65 -0.38 4.15
N LEU A 136 -18.68 -0.44 5.49
CA LEU A 136 -19.86 -0.90 6.23
C LEU A 136 -21.07 0.00 5.97
N PHE A 137 -22.22 -0.62 5.69
CA PHE A 137 -23.53 0.02 5.57
C PHE A 137 -24.38 -0.24 6.81
N ASP A 138 -24.89 0.83 7.45
CA ASP A 138 -26.06 0.74 8.34
C ASP A 138 -27.23 1.52 7.71
N PRO A 139 -28.23 0.82 7.12
CA PRO A 139 -29.40 1.44 6.50
C PRO A 139 -30.35 2.15 7.48
N MET A 140 -30.20 1.94 8.80
CA MET A 140 -31.21 2.27 9.80
C MET A 140 -30.88 3.51 10.64
N ILE A 141 -29.63 3.98 10.66
CA ILE A 141 -29.20 4.98 11.67
C ILE A 141 -28.59 6.26 11.07
N GLY A 142 -28.19 6.29 9.79
CA GLY A 142 -27.40 7.42 9.28
C GLY A 142 -26.10 7.60 10.10
N PRO A 143 -25.21 8.55 9.73
CA PRO A 143 -23.86 8.55 10.26
C PRO A 143 -23.72 9.22 11.63
N THR A 144 -24.76 9.25 12.47
CA THR A 144 -24.55 9.60 13.88
C THR A 144 -23.72 8.49 14.52
N ALA A 145 -22.41 8.71 14.56
CA ALA A 145 -21.43 7.93 15.26
C ALA A 145 -22.01 7.47 16.61
N SER A 146 -22.14 6.16 16.83
CA SER A 146 -21.94 5.59 18.17
C SER A 146 -22.04 4.06 18.30
N ASN A 147 -22.66 3.27 17.42
CA ASN A 147 -23.00 1.88 17.82
C ASN A 147 -22.78 0.74 16.79
N HIS A 148 -21.68 0.73 16.01
CA HIS A 148 -21.10 -0.55 15.56
C HIS A 148 -19.79 -0.78 16.34
N PRO A 149 -19.61 -1.92 17.04
CA PRO A 149 -18.47 -2.12 17.94
C PRO A 149 -17.09 -1.91 17.30
N ASP A 150 -16.95 -2.14 15.98
CA ASP A 150 -15.63 -2.16 15.34
C ASP A 150 -15.39 -1.23 14.13
N GLY A 151 -16.39 -0.58 13.51
CA GLY A 151 -16.18 0.48 12.49
C GLY A 151 -15.22 0.21 11.30
N GLN A 152 -14.82 -1.04 11.04
CA GLN A 152 -13.87 -1.45 9.98
C GLN A 152 -14.60 -1.91 8.71
N PRO A 153 -14.09 -1.63 7.48
CA PRO A 153 -14.64 -2.20 6.25
C PRO A 153 -14.77 -3.74 6.32
N GLN A 154 -15.74 -4.32 5.61
CA GLN A 154 -15.86 -5.78 5.50
C GLN A 154 -14.71 -6.33 4.67
N ALA A 155 -14.05 -7.37 5.19
CA ALA A 155 -12.91 -7.99 4.52
C ALA A 155 -13.32 -8.70 3.23
N ILE A 156 -12.61 -8.41 2.14
CA ILE A 156 -12.79 -9.09 0.85
C ILE A 156 -11.61 -9.99 0.53
N ALA A 157 -11.88 -11.07 -0.19
CA ALA A 157 -10.85 -11.98 -0.71
C ALA A 157 -10.69 -11.78 -2.21
N VAL A 158 -9.47 -11.47 -2.67
CA VAL A 158 -9.16 -11.27 -4.08
C VAL A 158 -8.10 -12.27 -4.51
N THR A 159 -8.40 -13.10 -5.52
CA THR A 159 -7.44 -14.01 -6.14
C THR A 159 -7.19 -13.58 -7.58
N LEU A 160 -5.93 -13.37 -7.94
CA LEU A 160 -5.50 -13.06 -9.31
C LEU A 160 -4.64 -14.21 -9.81
N GLN A 161 -5.13 -14.95 -10.80
CA GLN A 161 -4.45 -16.12 -11.33
C GLN A 161 -4.10 -15.95 -12.80
N ARG A 162 -2.81 -16.06 -13.12
CA ARG A 162 -2.25 -15.98 -14.47
C ARG A 162 -2.53 -14.66 -15.19
N ILE A 163 -2.49 -13.57 -14.43
CA ILE A 163 -2.64 -12.21 -14.92
C ILE A 163 -1.27 -11.53 -14.91
N SER A 164 -0.88 -10.90 -16.00
CA SER A 164 0.32 -10.06 -16.04
C SER A 164 -0.06 -8.58 -16.00
N PHE A 165 0.70 -7.77 -15.28
CA PHE A 165 0.53 -6.33 -15.19
C PHE A 165 1.73 -5.63 -15.82
N SER A 166 1.46 -4.75 -16.77
CA SER A 166 2.53 -4.06 -17.49
C SER A 166 2.24 -2.59 -17.67
N GLN A 167 3.28 -1.75 -17.59
CA GLN A 167 3.17 -0.31 -17.85
C GLN A 167 2.01 0.34 -17.09
N CYS A 168 1.66 -0.14 -15.89
CA CYS A 168 0.66 0.51 -15.08
C CYS A 168 1.28 1.77 -14.46
N ALA A 169 0.52 2.86 -14.33
CA ALA A 169 1.00 4.09 -13.72
C ALA A 169 0.05 4.64 -12.65
N ALA A 170 0.58 5.08 -11.51
CA ALA A 170 -0.18 5.82 -10.51
C ALA A 170 0.59 7.05 -10.03
N TYR A 171 0.07 8.22 -10.39
CA TYR A 171 0.65 9.49 -10.00
C TYR A 171 -0.13 10.08 -8.83
N GLY A 172 0.56 10.76 -7.92
CA GLY A 172 -0.06 11.61 -6.92
C GLY A 172 -0.65 12.84 -7.56
N GLY A 173 -1.73 13.34 -6.99
CA GLY A 173 -2.36 14.57 -7.45
C GLY A 173 -1.42 15.74 -7.21
N ASP A 174 -1.28 16.61 -8.21
CA ASP A 174 -0.51 17.83 -8.03
C ASP A 174 -1.25 18.79 -7.09
N GLY A 175 -0.49 19.39 -6.18
CA GLY A 175 -0.91 20.57 -5.45
C GLY A 175 -0.65 21.83 -6.27
N THR A 176 -1.06 22.98 -5.73
CA THR A 176 -0.88 24.29 -6.36
C THR A 176 0.29 25.06 -5.72
N GLN A 177 1.01 25.87 -6.46
CA GLN A 177 2.00 26.83 -5.94
C GLN A 177 1.43 28.24 -6.05
N ALA A 178 1.63 29.05 -5.01
CA ALA A 178 1.25 30.45 -5.03
C ALA A 178 2.20 31.32 -5.87
N LEU A 179 1.65 32.28 -6.61
CA LEU A 179 2.40 33.21 -7.45
C LEU A 179 2.24 34.65 -6.92
N GLY A 180 3.06 35.01 -5.93
CA GLY A 180 3.47 36.41 -5.71
C GLY A 180 2.47 37.38 -5.04
N ASP A 181 1.50 36.90 -4.26
CA ASP A 181 0.43 37.74 -3.68
C ASP A 181 0.14 37.52 -2.18
N GLY A 182 0.96 36.73 -1.47
CA GLY A 182 0.76 36.42 -0.04
C GLY A 182 -0.17 35.23 0.22
N ASN A 183 -0.53 34.49 -0.83
CA ASN A 183 -1.23 33.21 -0.73
C ASN A 183 -0.22 32.06 -0.59
N GLY A 184 -0.64 30.97 0.04
CA GLY A 184 0.15 29.74 0.23
C GLY A 184 -0.31 28.62 -0.71
N GLY A 185 0.62 27.85 -1.28
CA GLY A 185 0.28 26.76 -2.19
C GLY A 185 -0.33 25.52 -1.51
N GLY A 186 -0.97 24.63 -2.26
CA GLY A 186 -1.31 23.27 -1.79
C GLY A 186 -0.19 22.26 -2.05
N GLY A 187 -0.04 21.29 -1.13
CA GLY A 187 0.95 20.23 -1.21
C GLY A 187 0.57 19.12 -2.20
N GLY A 188 1.57 18.46 -2.79
CA GLY A 188 1.38 17.31 -3.68
C GLY A 188 0.97 16.03 -2.95
N GLY A 189 0.14 15.19 -3.59
CA GLY A 189 -0.35 13.91 -3.07
C GLY A 189 0.55 12.71 -3.40
N LEU A 190 0.21 11.54 -2.86
CA LEU A 190 0.98 10.29 -3.02
C LEU A 190 0.70 9.58 -4.34
N GLY A 191 1.76 9.14 -5.03
CA GLY A 191 1.66 8.12 -6.08
C GLY A 191 1.90 6.74 -5.48
N ALA A 192 0.93 5.81 -5.59
CA ALA A 192 1.08 4.49 -4.99
C ALA A 192 0.44 3.35 -5.79
N GLY A 193 1.05 2.17 -5.78
CA GLY A 193 0.45 0.92 -6.27
C GLY A 193 -0.03 1.02 -7.72
N ALA A 194 0.89 1.16 -8.69
CA ALA A 194 0.48 1.40 -10.07
C ALA A 194 -0.23 0.20 -10.69
N ALA A 195 0.31 -1.01 -10.52
CA ALA A 195 -0.41 -2.20 -10.94
C ALA A 195 -1.55 -2.52 -9.96
N ILE A 196 -1.24 -2.66 -8.67
CA ILE A 196 -2.22 -3.00 -7.65
C ILE A 196 -2.04 -2.10 -6.43
N PHE A 197 -3.10 -1.38 -6.07
CA PHE A 197 -3.21 -0.71 -4.78
C PHE A 197 -4.18 -1.49 -3.90
N VAL A 198 -3.70 -1.97 -2.75
CA VAL A 198 -4.45 -2.75 -1.78
C VAL A 198 -4.71 -1.87 -0.55
N ASN A 199 -5.96 -1.46 -0.38
CA ASN A 199 -6.41 -0.81 0.85
C ASN A 199 -6.60 -1.85 1.98
N GLN A 200 -6.96 -1.42 3.18
CA GLN A 200 -7.21 -2.32 4.32
C GLN A 200 -8.34 -3.32 4.06
N GLN A 201 -8.32 -4.41 4.84
CA GLN A 201 -9.36 -5.45 4.83
C GLN A 201 -9.44 -6.17 3.47
N VAL A 202 -8.28 -6.48 2.89
CA VAL A 202 -8.19 -7.25 1.65
C VAL A 202 -7.21 -8.41 1.87
N ASP A 203 -7.69 -9.63 1.68
CA ASP A 203 -6.84 -10.82 1.56
C ASP A 203 -6.52 -11.04 0.08
N LEU A 204 -5.27 -10.75 -0.32
CA LEU A 204 -4.83 -10.84 -1.70
C LEU A 204 -4.01 -12.11 -1.93
N THR A 205 -4.45 -12.93 -2.89
CA THR A 205 -3.70 -14.08 -3.39
C THR A 205 -3.29 -13.85 -4.85
N LEU A 206 -2.01 -13.93 -5.14
CA LEU A 206 -1.44 -13.87 -6.49
C LEU A 206 -0.93 -15.27 -6.88
N ILE A 207 -1.34 -15.78 -8.03
CA ILE A 207 -0.94 -17.11 -8.52
C ILE A 207 -0.46 -16.97 -9.96
N ASP A 208 0.80 -17.32 -10.25
CA ASP A 208 1.39 -17.20 -11.59
C ASP A 208 1.27 -15.79 -12.20
N VAL A 209 1.62 -14.77 -11.42
CA VAL A 209 1.47 -13.36 -11.79
C VAL A 209 2.81 -12.77 -12.23
N ALA A 210 2.79 -11.83 -13.17
CA ALA A 210 3.98 -11.08 -13.57
C ALA A 210 3.74 -9.58 -13.53
N PHE A 211 4.78 -8.81 -13.21
CA PHE A 211 4.78 -7.36 -13.17
C PHE A 211 5.96 -6.83 -13.98
N SER A 212 5.70 -5.88 -14.90
CA SER A 212 6.75 -5.30 -15.73
C SER A 212 6.54 -3.82 -16.03
N GLY A 213 7.55 -2.98 -15.74
CA GLY A 213 7.53 -1.58 -16.17
C GLY A 213 6.47 -0.71 -15.49
N ASN A 214 6.05 -1.05 -14.28
CA ASN A 214 5.01 -0.33 -13.53
C ASN A 214 5.62 0.87 -12.78
N GLN A 215 4.94 2.02 -12.78
CA GLN A 215 5.56 3.28 -12.36
C GLN A 215 4.67 4.08 -11.40
N VAL A 216 5.26 4.59 -10.33
CA VAL A 216 4.61 5.55 -9.43
C VAL A 216 5.39 6.84 -9.37
N ARG A 217 4.67 7.96 -9.25
CA ARG A 217 5.27 9.29 -9.05
C ARG A 217 4.47 10.09 -8.03
N GLY A 218 5.12 10.72 -7.07
CA GLY A 218 4.48 11.70 -6.19
C GLY A 218 4.00 12.94 -6.93
N GLY A 219 2.93 13.55 -6.42
CA GLY A 219 2.40 14.79 -6.94
C GLY A 219 3.37 15.95 -6.73
N GLN A 220 3.45 16.83 -7.71
CA GLN A 220 4.23 18.05 -7.64
C GLN A 220 3.46 19.14 -6.89
N SER A 221 4.11 20.26 -6.66
CA SER A 221 3.41 21.53 -6.46
C SER A 221 3.62 22.34 -7.73
N LEU A 222 2.56 22.69 -8.47
CA LEU A 222 2.66 23.35 -9.78
C LEU A 222 2.31 24.86 -9.72
N PRO A 223 3.00 25.74 -10.47
CA PRO A 223 2.71 27.18 -10.53
C PRO A 223 1.31 27.44 -11.10
N VAL A 224 0.35 27.79 -10.23
CA VAL A 224 -1.03 28.12 -10.60
C VAL A 224 -1.48 29.34 -9.80
N VAL A 225 -1.93 30.40 -10.49
CA VAL A 225 -2.43 31.62 -9.83
C VAL A 225 -3.71 31.32 -9.06
N GLY A 226 -3.76 31.66 -7.76
CA GLY A 226 -4.98 31.69 -6.94
C GLY A 226 -5.49 30.34 -6.38
N GLY A 227 -4.69 29.27 -6.41
CA GLY A 227 -5.09 27.96 -5.90
C GLY A 227 -4.39 27.56 -4.61
N ASN A 228 -5.15 26.99 -3.65
CA ASN A 228 -4.66 26.57 -2.33
C ASN A 228 -5.08 25.14 -1.94
N GLY A 229 -5.67 24.35 -2.85
CA GLY A 229 -6.07 22.98 -2.54
C GLY A 229 -4.88 22.01 -2.56
N GLY A 230 -4.83 21.06 -1.64
CA GLY A 230 -3.86 19.96 -1.68
C GLY A 230 -4.24 18.87 -2.68
N GLY A 231 -3.25 18.22 -3.30
CA GLY A 231 -3.46 17.07 -4.19
C GLY A 231 -3.82 15.78 -3.42
N GLY A 232 -4.58 14.88 -4.05
CA GLY A 232 -4.97 13.57 -3.49
C GLY A 232 -4.18 12.38 -4.08
N LEU A 233 -4.69 11.16 -3.92
CA LEU A 233 -4.16 9.95 -4.58
C LEU A 233 -4.55 9.94 -6.08
N GLY A 234 -3.84 10.77 -6.85
CA GLY A 234 -4.01 10.94 -8.30
C GLY A 234 -5.04 11.97 -8.75
N GLY A 235 -5.78 12.58 -7.83
CA GLY A 235 -6.60 13.76 -8.12
C GLY A 235 -5.86 15.04 -7.79
N SER A 236 -5.55 15.89 -8.77
CA SER A 236 -4.93 17.20 -8.52
C SER A 236 -5.93 18.20 -7.92
N ALA A 237 -5.46 19.20 -7.19
CA ALA A 237 -6.26 20.40 -6.92
C ALA A 237 -6.23 21.29 -8.17
N ILE A 238 -7.38 21.49 -8.84
CA ILE A 238 -7.43 22.29 -10.08
C ILE A 238 -7.87 23.72 -9.78
N SER A 239 -6.96 24.69 -10.00
CA SER A 239 -7.17 26.16 -10.03
C SER A 239 -8.05 26.80 -8.94
N ALA A 240 -8.32 26.10 -7.83
CA ALA A 240 -9.26 26.56 -6.83
C ALA A 240 -9.17 25.73 -5.53
N PHE A 241 -9.83 26.22 -4.49
CA PHE A 241 -9.54 25.93 -3.08
C PHE A 241 -9.86 24.50 -2.58
N GLY A 242 -10.57 23.66 -3.33
CA GLY A 242 -10.89 22.29 -2.89
C GLY A 242 -9.72 21.33 -3.02
N GLY A 243 -9.57 20.41 -2.06
CA GLY A 243 -8.56 19.35 -2.13
C GLY A 243 -8.94 18.27 -3.16
N GLY A 244 -7.95 17.66 -3.81
CA GLY A 244 -8.16 16.52 -4.71
C GLY A 244 -8.56 15.24 -3.95
N GLY A 245 -9.23 14.31 -4.61
CA GLY A 245 -9.60 12.97 -4.12
C GLY A 245 -8.80 11.85 -4.79
N ILE A 246 -9.29 10.61 -4.72
CA ILE A 246 -8.70 9.48 -5.46
C ILE A 246 -9.03 9.62 -6.93
N ALA A 247 -8.06 9.97 -7.79
CA ALA A 247 -8.24 10.24 -9.21
C ALA A 247 -9.36 11.26 -9.56
N GLY A 248 -9.87 12.01 -8.59
CA GLY A 248 -10.88 13.05 -8.76
C GLY A 248 -10.30 14.42 -8.40
N ALA A 249 -10.38 15.38 -9.30
CA ALA A 249 -9.77 16.69 -9.09
C ALA A 249 -10.57 17.54 -8.08
N GLY A 250 -9.89 18.35 -7.27
CA GLY A 250 -10.54 19.30 -6.35
C GLY A 250 -11.14 20.49 -7.10
N GLY A 251 -12.36 20.90 -6.77
CA GLY A 251 -13.06 22.02 -7.43
C GLY A 251 -12.96 23.34 -6.66
N ALA A 252 -13.64 24.38 -7.15
CA ALA A 252 -13.62 25.71 -6.53
C ALA A 252 -14.37 25.85 -5.22
N ALA A 253 -15.40 25.04 -5.02
CA ALA A 253 -16.27 25.10 -3.85
C ALA A 253 -16.48 23.73 -3.18
N GLY A 254 -15.70 22.70 -3.57
CA GLY A 254 -15.82 21.37 -2.97
C GLY A 254 -14.63 20.47 -3.30
N GLY A 255 -14.37 19.52 -2.40
CA GLY A 255 -13.33 18.52 -2.60
C GLY A 255 -13.62 17.56 -3.75
N GLY A 256 -12.56 17.07 -4.40
CA GLY A 256 -12.63 16.00 -5.39
C GLY A 256 -13.08 14.70 -4.73
N GLY A 257 -13.80 13.86 -5.48
CA GLY A 257 -14.27 12.57 -5.00
C GLY A 257 -13.47 11.41 -5.60
N PHE A 258 -14.07 10.22 -5.52
CA PHE A 258 -13.49 9.00 -6.09
C PHE A 258 -13.73 8.97 -7.61
N GLY A 259 -12.71 9.28 -8.40
CA GLY A 259 -12.72 9.30 -9.87
C GLY A 259 -13.52 10.44 -10.51
N GLY A 260 -14.06 11.38 -9.71
CA GLY A 260 -14.91 12.48 -10.18
C GLY A 260 -14.46 13.84 -9.63
N PRO A 261 -14.50 14.92 -10.43
CA PRO A 261 -14.09 16.25 -9.99
C PRO A 261 -15.07 16.86 -8.98
N GLY A 262 -14.58 17.73 -8.09
CA GLY A 262 -15.38 18.58 -7.21
C GLY A 262 -16.13 19.67 -7.98
N ALA A 263 -17.09 20.34 -7.32
CA ALA A 263 -17.88 21.40 -7.96
C ALA A 263 -17.03 22.64 -8.32
N ASN A 264 -17.23 23.15 -9.54
CA ASN A 264 -16.46 24.27 -10.12
C ASN A 264 -17.12 25.65 -9.95
N LEU A 265 -18.31 25.74 -9.35
CA LEU A 265 -19.02 27.02 -9.22
C LEU A 265 -18.92 27.57 -7.78
N PRO A 266 -18.45 28.83 -7.59
CA PRO A 266 -18.49 29.52 -6.30
C PRO A 266 -19.90 29.49 -5.71
N GLY A 267 -20.03 29.19 -4.40
CA GLY A 267 -21.32 29.07 -3.72
C GLY A 267 -22.09 27.76 -3.93
N THR A 268 -21.56 26.79 -4.69
CA THR A 268 -22.15 25.44 -4.80
C THR A 268 -21.38 24.43 -3.94
N SER A 269 -22.01 23.93 -2.87
CA SER A 269 -21.42 22.96 -1.94
C SER A 269 -21.53 21.52 -2.45
N GLY A 270 -20.85 21.22 -3.57
CA GLY A 270 -20.84 19.89 -4.18
C GLY A 270 -19.48 19.20 -4.15
N GLY A 271 -19.36 18.10 -3.41
CA GLY A 271 -18.21 17.18 -3.51
C GLY A 271 -18.34 16.26 -4.72
N GLY A 272 -17.23 15.97 -5.41
CA GLY A 272 -17.19 15.02 -6.52
C GLY A 272 -17.61 13.62 -6.07
N GLY A 273 -18.09 12.76 -6.98
CA GLY A 273 -18.63 11.44 -6.63
C GLY A 273 -18.57 10.39 -7.76
N PHE A 274 -19.11 9.20 -7.48
CA PHE A 274 -19.20 8.05 -8.40
C PHE A 274 -20.04 8.33 -9.65
N GLY A 275 -19.78 7.61 -10.75
CA GLY A 275 -20.65 7.61 -11.96
C GLY A 275 -19.96 7.91 -13.29
N GLY A 276 -18.65 8.22 -13.28
CA GLY A 276 -17.83 8.32 -14.50
C GLY A 276 -17.17 6.99 -14.91
N SER A 277 -16.48 6.96 -16.04
CA SER A 277 -15.53 5.86 -16.36
C SER A 277 -14.33 5.94 -15.42
N GLY A 278 -13.74 4.80 -15.05
CA GLY A 278 -12.55 4.80 -14.20
C GLY A 278 -12.77 4.09 -12.86
N ILE A 279 -11.95 4.46 -11.90
CA ILE A 279 -11.95 3.92 -10.53
C ILE A 279 -13.32 4.09 -9.84
N GLY A 280 -14.00 5.24 -10.05
CA GLY A 280 -15.33 5.52 -9.48
C GLY A 280 -16.52 5.07 -10.31
N GLN A 281 -16.32 4.18 -11.26
CA GLN A 281 -17.41 3.58 -12.03
C GLN A 281 -18.18 2.57 -11.16
N VAL A 282 -19.51 2.67 -11.14
CA VAL A 282 -20.40 1.80 -10.36
C VAL A 282 -21.52 1.26 -11.23
N ASP A 283 -21.94 0.03 -10.98
CA ASP A 283 -23.13 -0.56 -11.60
C ASP A 283 -24.39 -0.09 -10.87
N GLN A 284 -25.46 0.17 -11.62
CA GLN A 284 -26.73 0.65 -11.06
C GLN A 284 -27.39 -0.37 -10.12
N ARG A 285 -27.12 -1.68 -10.29
CA ARG A 285 -27.66 -2.76 -9.44
C ARG A 285 -27.07 -2.79 -8.04
N LEU A 286 -25.89 -2.19 -7.84
CA LEU A 286 -25.27 -2.11 -6.53
C LEU A 286 -26.12 -1.26 -5.55
N ALA A 287 -27.10 -0.51 -6.08
CA ALA A 287 -28.07 0.27 -5.31
C ALA A 287 -27.42 1.23 -4.30
N LEU A 288 -26.15 1.60 -4.54
CA LEU A 288 -25.54 2.77 -3.93
C LEU A 288 -26.37 3.95 -4.40
N THR A 289 -27.15 4.55 -3.52
CA THR A 289 -27.86 5.79 -3.81
C THR A 289 -26.79 6.81 -4.19
N ALA A 290 -26.64 7.09 -5.49
CA ALA A 290 -25.83 8.22 -5.92
C ALA A 290 -26.40 9.44 -5.20
N ALA A 291 -25.61 10.11 -4.37
CA ALA A 291 -26.05 11.34 -3.77
C ALA A 291 -26.48 12.26 -4.91
N SER A 292 -27.77 12.60 -4.94
CA SER A 292 -28.26 13.64 -5.83
C SER A 292 -27.39 14.86 -5.56
N GLY A 293 -26.70 15.36 -6.58
CA GLY A 293 -25.98 16.62 -6.49
C GLY A 293 -26.88 17.63 -5.81
N GLY A 294 -26.51 18.02 -4.59
CA GLY A 294 -27.23 19.02 -3.84
C GLY A 294 -27.08 20.34 -4.57
N GLY A 295 -28.02 20.62 -5.48
CA GLY A 295 -28.25 21.98 -5.92
C GLY A 295 -28.71 22.76 -4.69
N GLY A 296 -27.76 23.36 -3.97
CA GLY A 296 -28.08 24.48 -3.11
C GLY A 296 -28.81 25.49 -3.98
N THR A 297 -30.10 25.66 -3.74
CA THR A 297 -30.87 26.67 -4.45
C THR A 297 -30.21 28.01 -4.15
N ASN A 298 -29.61 28.62 -5.18
CA ASN A 298 -29.46 30.06 -5.22
C ASN A 298 -30.86 30.65 -4.97
N GLY A 299 -31.12 31.11 -3.74
CA GLY A 299 -32.09 32.15 -3.51
C GLY A 299 -31.55 33.38 -4.22
N GLY A 300 -32.06 33.66 -5.41
CA GLY A 300 -31.66 34.81 -6.19
C GLY A 300 -31.91 36.11 -5.42
N GLY A 301 -31.01 37.08 -5.61
CA GLY A 301 -31.21 38.44 -5.15
C GLY A 301 -29.92 39.22 -5.12
N GLY A 302 -29.65 39.97 -6.19
CA GLY A 302 -28.65 41.03 -6.14
C GLY A 302 -28.99 42.00 -5.01
N GLY A 303 -28.03 42.29 -4.15
CA GLY A 303 -28.22 43.20 -3.04
C GLY A 303 -27.01 43.20 -2.11
N SER A 304 -26.23 44.27 -2.20
CA SER A 304 -25.18 44.65 -1.27
C SER A 304 -25.67 44.73 0.18
N GLY A 305 -24.92 44.13 1.10
CA GLY A 305 -24.84 44.50 2.52
C GLY A 305 -25.86 43.86 3.48
N GLY A 306 -25.37 43.30 4.58
CA GLY A 306 -26.16 43.03 5.78
C GLY A 306 -25.82 41.71 6.47
N ASP A 307 -25.12 41.82 7.60
CA ASP A 307 -24.81 40.75 8.54
C ASP A 307 -26.01 39.94 9.07
N ALA A 308 -25.65 38.76 9.56
CA ALA A 308 -26.27 38.00 10.64
C ALA A 308 -27.54 37.18 10.33
N GLY A 309 -27.31 35.88 10.20
CA GLY A 309 -28.32 34.85 10.34
C GLY A 309 -27.67 33.50 10.62
N HIS A 310 -27.11 33.32 11.80
CA HIS A 310 -26.81 32.02 12.39
C HIS A 310 -28.03 31.09 12.24
N LEU A 311 -28.00 30.19 11.25
CA LEU A 311 -28.69 28.92 11.34
C LEU A 311 -27.66 27.85 11.05
N SER A 312 -27.21 27.26 12.15
CA SER A 312 -26.69 25.90 12.22
C SER A 312 -27.67 24.94 11.55
N GLY A 313 -27.60 24.83 10.23
CA GLY A 313 -28.17 23.71 9.51
C GLY A 313 -27.19 22.56 9.68
N ALA A 314 -27.51 21.61 10.56
CA ALA A 314 -26.83 20.33 10.60
C ALA A 314 -27.00 19.68 9.21
N GLY A 315 -25.96 19.78 8.38
CA GLY A 315 -25.92 19.17 7.06
C GLY A 315 -25.98 17.65 7.21
N GLY A 316 -26.91 17.01 6.51
CA GLY A 316 -27.10 15.57 6.58
C GLY A 316 -25.88 14.84 6.02
N GLU A 317 -25.26 14.02 6.86
CA GLU A 317 -24.17 13.12 6.49
C GLU A 317 -24.76 11.94 5.68
N SER A 318 -24.35 11.76 4.43
CA SER A 318 -24.73 10.61 3.60
C SER A 318 -23.67 9.50 3.71
N ALA A 319 -24.10 8.26 3.95
CA ALA A 319 -23.21 7.10 4.08
C ALA A 319 -22.52 6.70 2.75
N PHE A 320 -23.17 6.95 1.61
CA PHE A 320 -22.62 6.76 0.26
C PHE A 320 -22.99 7.94 -0.64
N GLY A 321 -22.03 8.48 -1.38
CA GLY A 321 -22.24 9.63 -2.27
C GLY A 321 -22.11 10.98 -1.57
N GLY A 322 -21.70 11.99 -2.36
CA GLY A 322 -21.33 13.34 -1.95
C GLY A 322 -22.20 13.97 -0.87
N GLY A 323 -21.54 14.67 0.07
CA GLY A 323 -22.21 15.36 1.16
C GLY A 323 -23.39 16.18 0.63
N ALA A 324 -24.56 15.96 1.22
CA ALA A 324 -25.74 16.73 0.90
C ALA A 324 -25.54 18.18 1.38
N GLY A 325 -24.98 19.01 0.49
CA GLY A 325 -25.24 20.44 0.31
C GLY A 325 -25.50 21.28 1.57
N GLY A 326 -24.56 21.30 2.52
CA GLY A 326 -24.53 22.25 3.63
C GLY A 326 -23.22 23.05 3.66
N ILE A 327 -23.28 24.27 4.19
CA ILE A 327 -22.09 25.07 4.53
C ILE A 327 -21.26 24.26 5.53
N GLY A 328 -20.08 23.78 5.13
CA GLY A 328 -19.15 23.04 6.02
C GLY A 328 -19.50 21.59 6.31
N SER A 329 -20.29 20.90 5.46
CA SER A 329 -20.64 19.49 5.65
C SER A 329 -19.48 18.53 5.32
N ASP A 330 -19.30 17.49 6.14
CA ASP A 330 -18.33 16.41 5.91
C ASP A 330 -18.76 15.46 4.77
N GLY A 331 -17.78 14.91 4.06
CA GLY A 331 -17.97 13.93 2.99
C GLY A 331 -18.04 12.48 3.51
N GLY A 332 -18.92 11.68 2.92
CA GLY A 332 -19.01 10.22 3.13
C GLY A 332 -18.13 9.41 2.17
N VAL A 333 -18.49 8.16 1.90
CA VAL A 333 -17.76 7.33 0.90
C VAL A 333 -17.88 7.95 -0.49
N GLY A 334 -16.73 8.25 -1.09
CA GLY A 334 -16.58 8.86 -2.41
C GLY A 334 -16.88 10.36 -2.47
N GLY A 335 -17.23 11.00 -1.36
CA GLY A 335 -17.66 12.40 -1.29
C GLY A 335 -16.59 13.34 -0.74
N GLY A 336 -16.38 14.47 -1.41
CA GLY A 336 -15.58 15.58 -0.89
C GLY A 336 -16.32 16.43 0.14
N GLY A 337 -15.57 17.19 0.93
CA GLY A 337 -16.11 18.15 1.91
C GLY A 337 -16.67 19.42 1.25
N GLY A 338 -17.70 20.00 1.89
CA GLY A 338 -18.38 21.22 1.41
C GLY A 338 -17.65 22.52 1.77
N SER A 339 -17.83 23.57 0.96
CA SER A 339 -17.24 24.91 1.19
C SER A 339 -18.00 25.74 2.23
N VAL A 340 -17.30 26.71 2.82
CA VAL A 340 -17.86 27.81 3.62
C VAL A 340 -17.31 29.16 3.12
N ASP A 341 -18.19 30.06 2.67
CA ASP A 341 -17.82 31.39 2.14
C ASP A 341 -17.84 32.51 3.19
N VAL A 342 -18.40 32.30 4.40
CA VAL A 342 -18.43 33.32 5.47
C VAL A 342 -18.17 32.66 6.84
N SER A 343 -17.05 33.03 7.47
CA SER A 343 -16.68 32.75 8.88
C SER A 343 -16.90 31.30 9.36
N GLY A 344 -16.29 30.32 8.70
CA GLY A 344 -16.36 28.92 9.12
C GLY A 344 -15.26 28.02 8.57
N ILE A 345 -15.21 26.80 9.09
CA ILE A 345 -14.25 25.75 8.74
C ILE A 345 -14.83 24.94 7.57
N GLY A 346 -14.01 24.65 6.56
CA GLY A 346 -14.41 23.81 5.43
C GLY A 346 -14.78 22.39 5.88
N GLY A 347 -15.73 21.77 5.20
CA GLY A 347 -16.12 20.39 5.48
C GLY A 347 -14.98 19.41 5.22
N ARG A 348 -14.88 18.33 6.00
CA ARG A 348 -13.85 17.30 5.84
C ARG A 348 -14.17 16.39 4.65
N GLY A 349 -13.15 15.81 4.03
CA GLY A 349 -13.30 14.77 3.02
C GLY A 349 -13.54 13.39 3.64
N GLY A 350 -14.31 12.55 2.94
CA GLY A 350 -14.54 11.15 3.34
C GLY A 350 -13.59 10.16 2.67
N PHE A 351 -13.98 8.89 2.57
CA PHE A 351 -13.16 7.90 1.85
C PHE A 351 -13.08 8.25 0.36
N GLY A 352 -11.89 8.57 -0.15
CA GLY A 352 -11.67 9.03 -1.51
C GLY A 352 -11.96 10.51 -1.76
N GLY A 353 -12.33 11.27 -0.72
CA GLY A 353 -12.77 12.66 -0.81
C GLY A 353 -11.76 13.68 -0.30
N GLY A 354 -11.58 14.77 -1.03
CA GLY A 354 -10.80 15.94 -0.59
C GLY A 354 -11.56 16.86 0.36
N GLY A 355 -10.83 17.70 1.09
CA GLY A 355 -11.40 18.71 1.97
C GLY A 355 -12.02 19.90 1.22
N GLY A 356 -13.05 20.49 1.82
CA GLY A 356 -13.71 21.69 1.29
C GLY A 356 -12.97 22.97 1.62
N ARG A 357 -13.22 24.02 0.85
CA ARG A 357 -12.73 25.40 1.12
C ARG A 357 -13.27 25.91 2.45
N GLY A 358 -12.45 26.64 3.20
CA GLY A 358 -12.89 27.30 4.42
C GLY A 358 -12.44 28.75 4.51
N SER A 359 -13.23 29.56 5.21
CA SER A 359 -12.95 30.98 5.43
C SER A 359 -12.00 31.22 6.60
N LEU A 360 -12.06 30.39 7.64
CA LEU A 360 -11.10 30.41 8.76
C LEU A 360 -10.02 29.35 8.62
N THR A 361 -10.43 28.14 8.24
CA THR A 361 -9.53 27.00 8.02
C THR A 361 -10.14 26.08 6.99
N GLY A 362 -9.33 25.63 6.03
CA GLY A 362 -9.76 24.62 5.07
C GLY A 362 -10.12 23.29 5.74
N GLY A 363 -11.02 22.53 5.10
CA GLY A 363 -11.41 21.21 5.57
C GLY A 363 -10.28 20.19 5.43
N ALA A 364 -10.18 19.25 6.37
CA ALA A 364 -9.21 18.17 6.28
C ALA A 364 -9.57 17.19 5.14
N GLY A 365 -8.59 16.65 4.45
CA GLY A 365 -8.79 15.57 3.48
C GLY A 365 -9.08 14.22 4.15
N GLY A 366 -9.81 13.35 3.45
CA GLY A 366 -10.06 11.97 3.89
C GLY A 366 -9.05 10.98 3.32
N PHE A 367 -9.38 9.68 3.29
CA PHE A 367 -8.49 8.68 2.68
C PHE A 367 -8.29 8.98 1.19
N GLY A 368 -7.06 9.20 0.75
CA GLY A 368 -6.73 9.59 -0.61
C GLY A 368 -7.08 11.03 -0.99
N GLY A 369 -7.52 11.84 -0.01
CA GLY A 369 -7.96 13.21 -0.22
C GLY A 369 -6.97 14.26 0.29
N GLY A 370 -6.70 15.29 -0.50
CA GLY A 370 -5.96 16.48 -0.09
C GLY A 370 -6.80 17.42 0.77
N GLY A 371 -6.12 18.29 1.53
CA GLY A 371 -6.75 19.32 2.36
C GLY A 371 -7.32 20.45 1.52
N GLY A 372 -8.40 21.06 2.00
CA GLY A 372 -8.95 22.28 1.42
C GLY A 372 -8.10 23.50 1.74
N GLY A 373 -8.10 24.49 0.87
CA GLY A 373 -7.42 25.77 1.05
C GLY A 373 -8.28 26.81 1.76
N ALA A 374 -7.62 27.85 2.26
CA ALA A 374 -8.26 29.04 2.80
C ALA A 374 -8.78 29.97 1.68
N ASP A 375 -9.84 30.73 1.96
CA ASP A 375 -10.34 31.78 1.08
C ASP A 375 -9.49 33.06 1.12
N GLU A 376 -9.91 34.09 0.39
CA GLU A 376 -9.18 35.37 0.25
C GLU A 376 -9.25 36.25 1.51
N PHE A 377 -10.06 35.92 2.53
CA PHE A 377 -10.26 36.78 3.70
C PHE A 377 -9.31 36.50 4.87
N GLY A 378 -8.48 35.47 4.75
CA GLY A 378 -7.43 35.10 5.69
C GLY A 378 -7.79 33.90 6.55
N GLY A 379 -6.93 32.87 6.52
CA GLY A 379 -7.19 31.59 7.18
C GLY A 379 -6.14 30.52 6.88
N GLY A 380 -6.12 29.48 7.70
CA GLY A 380 -5.17 28.35 7.57
C GLY A 380 -5.62 27.30 6.56
N GLY A 381 -4.66 26.55 6.01
CA GLY A 381 -4.92 25.40 5.16
C GLY A 381 -5.41 24.18 5.94
N GLY A 382 -6.33 23.42 5.34
CA GLY A 382 -6.76 22.14 5.86
C GLY A 382 -5.66 21.07 5.73
N ALA A 383 -5.55 20.16 6.68
CA ALA A 383 -4.58 19.08 6.57
C ALA A 383 -4.99 18.04 5.51
N GLY A 384 -3.99 17.41 4.91
CA GLY A 384 -4.19 16.28 4.02
C GLY A 384 -4.54 14.99 4.77
N GLY A 385 -5.27 14.09 4.11
CA GLY A 385 -5.54 12.74 4.62
C GLY A 385 -4.49 11.73 4.15
N PHE A 386 -4.75 10.43 4.29
CA PHE A 386 -3.81 9.41 3.81
C PHE A 386 -3.55 9.60 2.30
N GLY A 387 -2.31 9.82 1.88
CA GLY A 387 -1.97 10.04 0.47
C GLY A 387 -2.36 11.40 -0.09
N GLY A 388 -2.88 12.33 0.71
CA GLY A 388 -3.26 13.67 0.26
C GLY A 388 -2.43 14.77 0.90
N GLY A 389 -2.05 15.78 0.12
CA GLY A 389 -1.27 16.92 0.56
C GLY A 389 -2.08 17.94 1.35
N GLY A 390 -1.39 18.78 2.13
CA GLY A 390 -2.02 19.87 2.88
C GLY A 390 -2.51 21.00 1.98
N GLY A 391 -3.62 21.64 2.35
CA GLY A 391 -4.08 22.87 1.71
C GLY A 391 -3.24 24.08 2.11
N GLY A 392 -3.24 25.12 1.29
CA GLY A 392 -2.55 26.38 1.53
C GLY A 392 -3.34 27.36 2.38
N GLY A 393 -2.63 28.12 3.22
CA GLY A 393 -3.15 29.26 3.96
C GLY A 393 -3.04 30.57 3.18
N ASN A 394 -3.84 31.57 3.53
CA ASN A 394 -3.83 32.90 2.90
C ASN A 394 -3.73 34.02 3.93
N ASN A 395 -3.16 35.16 3.52
CA ASN A 395 -3.20 36.43 4.26
C ASN A 395 -2.86 36.30 5.76
N GLY A 396 -1.72 35.68 6.09
CA GLY A 396 -1.31 35.46 7.48
C GLY A 396 -1.58 34.06 8.02
N GLY A 397 -2.27 33.21 7.26
CA GLY A 397 -2.63 31.85 7.67
C GLY A 397 -1.54 30.81 7.41
N ASP A 398 -1.48 29.80 8.28
CA ASP A 398 -0.55 28.68 8.18
C ASP A 398 -0.97 27.66 7.11
N GLY A 399 0.00 26.96 6.54
CA GLY A 399 -0.26 25.83 5.64
C GLY A 399 -0.72 24.58 6.39
N GLY A 400 -1.59 23.80 5.76
CA GLY A 400 -2.06 22.53 6.30
C GLY A 400 -0.97 21.47 6.31
N LEU A 401 -1.00 20.54 7.28
CA LEU A 401 -0.07 19.42 7.33
C LEU A 401 -0.31 18.45 6.15
N GLY A 402 0.75 17.82 5.64
CA GLY A 402 0.65 16.70 4.70
C GLY A 402 0.27 15.40 5.43
N GLY A 403 -0.47 14.52 4.76
CA GLY A 403 -0.67 13.15 5.22
C GLY A 403 0.39 12.17 4.71
N PHE A 404 0.16 10.87 4.91
CA PHE A 404 1.10 9.81 4.51
C PHE A 404 1.48 9.93 3.03
N GLY A 405 2.78 10.03 2.73
CA GLY A 405 3.33 10.10 1.37
C GLY A 405 3.09 11.43 0.66
N SER A 406 2.82 12.52 1.38
CA SER A 406 2.37 13.78 0.78
C SER A 406 3.02 15.03 1.38
N GLY A 407 3.04 16.11 0.58
CA GLY A 407 3.61 17.39 0.98
C GLY A 407 2.66 18.22 1.86
N GLY A 408 3.22 19.07 2.70
CA GLY A 408 2.46 20.09 3.44
C GLY A 408 1.99 21.23 2.54
N GLY A 409 1.03 22.01 2.99
CA GLY A 409 0.62 23.24 2.31
C GLY A 409 1.56 24.41 2.62
N GLY A 410 1.58 25.39 1.73
CA GLY A 410 2.21 26.69 1.91
C GLY A 410 1.36 27.65 2.74
N GLY A 411 1.99 28.66 3.33
CA GLY A 411 1.35 29.71 4.12
C GLY A 411 2.40 30.55 4.84
N ASP A 412 1.99 31.41 5.77
CA ASP A 412 2.93 32.20 6.57
C ASP A 412 3.92 31.30 7.33
N GLN A 413 3.39 30.27 7.99
CA GLN A 413 4.16 29.08 8.36
C GLN A 413 3.82 27.92 7.41
N PRO A 414 4.80 27.35 6.69
CA PRO A 414 4.56 26.16 5.88
C PRO A 414 4.11 24.97 6.75
N GLY A 415 3.11 24.25 6.28
CA GLY A 415 2.70 22.98 6.87
C GLY A 415 3.81 21.94 6.72
N LEU A 416 4.01 21.12 7.75
CA LEU A 416 4.98 20.04 7.67
C LEU A 416 4.54 18.99 6.63
N PRO A 417 5.47 18.42 5.85
CA PRO A 417 5.16 17.27 5.01
C PRO A 417 4.80 16.07 5.90
N GLY A 418 3.96 15.17 5.38
CA GLY A 418 3.75 13.90 6.04
C GLY A 418 4.86 12.91 5.73
N PHE A 419 4.74 11.70 6.24
CA PHE A 419 5.72 10.64 6.05
C PHE A 419 6.13 10.43 4.58
N GLY A 420 7.42 10.52 4.29
CA GLY A 420 7.95 10.38 2.93
C GLY A 420 7.65 11.54 1.98
N GLY A 421 6.83 12.52 2.38
CA GLY A 421 6.65 13.77 1.65
C GLY A 421 7.85 14.69 1.84
N GLY A 422 8.09 15.55 0.84
CA GLY A 422 9.25 16.45 0.83
C GLY A 422 8.85 17.93 0.78
N PRO A 423 9.80 18.84 1.05
CA PRO A 423 9.63 20.26 0.73
C PRO A 423 9.61 20.49 -0.79
N SER A 424 9.00 21.59 -1.27
CA SER A 424 9.22 22.05 -2.65
C SER A 424 10.59 22.72 -2.79
N THR A 425 11.25 22.48 -3.93
CA THR A 425 12.55 23.05 -4.31
C THR A 425 12.44 24.24 -5.27
N ASP A 426 11.26 24.52 -5.81
CA ASP A 426 11.09 25.32 -7.03
C ASP A 426 10.55 26.73 -6.77
N CYS A 427 10.49 27.16 -5.51
CA CYS A 427 9.90 28.44 -5.14
C CYS A 427 10.96 29.56 -5.07
N GLY A 428 10.73 30.65 -5.83
CA GLY A 428 11.49 31.89 -5.70
C GLY A 428 11.26 32.56 -4.33
N ALA A 429 12.14 33.49 -3.93
CA ALA A 429 12.15 34.10 -2.61
C ALA A 429 10.81 34.81 -2.24
N GLY A 430 9.94 34.11 -1.50
CA GLY A 430 8.65 34.55 -0.93
C GLY A 430 8.13 33.50 0.06
N THR A 431 7.31 33.89 1.05
CA THR A 431 6.80 33.03 2.13
C THR A 431 5.86 31.92 1.61
N GLY A 432 5.92 30.73 2.24
CA GLY A 432 4.89 29.70 2.14
C GLY A 432 4.98 28.69 0.99
N CYS A 433 6.10 27.98 0.87
CA CYS A 433 6.23 26.91 -0.12
C CYS A 433 5.43 25.67 0.29
N ALA A 434 4.66 25.10 -0.64
CA ALA A 434 4.01 23.82 -0.42
C ALA A 434 4.97 22.66 -0.67
N GLY A 435 4.79 21.54 0.01
CA GLY A 435 5.57 20.32 -0.18
C GLY A 435 5.14 19.50 -1.40
N VAL A 436 5.93 18.47 -1.67
CA VAL A 436 5.72 17.52 -2.76
C VAL A 436 5.39 16.13 -2.22
N GLY A 437 4.72 15.33 -3.04
CA GLY A 437 4.34 13.97 -2.68
C GLY A 437 5.42 12.92 -2.91
N ALA A 438 5.17 11.72 -2.40
CA ALA A 438 6.03 10.55 -2.51
C ALA A 438 5.56 9.57 -3.58
N GLY A 439 6.43 8.64 -4.00
CA GLY A 439 6.10 7.51 -4.87
C GLY A 439 6.39 6.18 -4.19
N PHE A 440 5.39 5.32 -3.97
CA PHE A 440 5.56 4.05 -3.26
C PHE A 440 4.93 2.85 -3.96
N GLY A 441 5.63 1.73 -4.06
CA GLY A 441 5.03 0.49 -4.57
C GLY A 441 4.75 0.58 -6.07
N GLY A 442 5.79 0.61 -6.89
CA GLY A 442 5.65 0.73 -8.35
C GLY A 442 4.72 -0.33 -8.91
N SER A 443 4.89 -1.59 -8.51
CA SER A 443 3.96 -2.66 -8.85
C SER A 443 2.84 -2.80 -7.81
N LEU A 444 3.18 -2.97 -6.53
CA LEU A 444 2.22 -3.28 -5.47
C LEU A 444 2.37 -2.32 -4.28
N PHE A 445 1.25 -1.76 -3.83
CA PHE A 445 1.18 -1.04 -2.55
C PHE A 445 0.15 -1.71 -1.66
N GLY A 446 0.53 -2.05 -0.41
CA GLY A 446 -0.34 -2.73 0.54
C GLY A 446 -0.51 -1.99 1.86
N LEU A 447 -1.76 -1.93 2.35
CA LEU A 447 -2.10 -1.40 3.67
C LEU A 447 -2.51 -2.51 4.64
N GLY A 448 -1.80 -2.60 5.76
CA GLY A 448 -2.07 -3.53 6.85
C GLY A 448 -3.22 -3.09 7.78
N PRO A 449 -3.87 -4.04 8.50
CA PRO A 449 -3.64 -5.48 8.41
C PRO A 449 -4.29 -6.07 7.14
N SER A 450 -3.47 -6.73 6.31
CA SER A 450 -3.87 -7.46 5.10
C SER A 450 -2.90 -8.63 4.92
N SER A 451 -3.40 -9.79 4.47
CA SER A 451 -2.56 -10.92 4.07
C SER A 451 -2.28 -10.84 2.57
N ILE A 452 -1.00 -10.91 2.18
CA ILE A 452 -0.59 -10.99 0.78
C ILE A 452 0.12 -12.33 0.59
N ARG A 453 -0.49 -13.23 -0.17
CA ARG A 453 0.06 -14.54 -0.51
C ARG A 453 0.40 -14.62 -1.99
N ILE A 454 1.57 -15.15 -2.30
CA ILE A 454 2.11 -15.25 -3.65
C ILE A 454 2.48 -16.71 -3.90
N GLN A 455 1.69 -17.39 -4.72
CA GLN A 455 1.83 -18.82 -5.01
C GLN A 455 2.38 -19.05 -6.42
N ASP A 456 3.06 -20.18 -6.58
CA ASP A 456 3.62 -20.63 -7.85
C ASP A 456 4.49 -19.56 -8.52
N SER A 457 4.27 -19.16 -9.77
CA SER A 457 5.18 -18.24 -10.45
C SER A 457 4.94 -16.77 -10.04
N LEU A 458 6.04 -16.05 -9.86
CA LEU A 458 6.07 -14.60 -9.74
C LEU A 458 7.26 -14.08 -10.53
N SER A 459 7.05 -13.04 -11.33
CA SER A 459 8.13 -12.22 -11.87
C SER A 459 7.82 -10.76 -11.59
N MET A 460 8.76 -10.02 -11.00
CA MET A 460 8.64 -8.58 -10.78
C MET A 460 9.93 -7.91 -11.24
N ALA A 461 9.84 -7.08 -12.28
CA ALA A 461 11.00 -6.38 -12.81
C ALA A 461 10.64 -5.03 -13.46
N GLY A 462 11.55 -4.06 -13.34
CA GLY A 462 11.43 -2.76 -13.99
C GLY A 462 10.36 -1.88 -13.37
N GLY A 463 9.99 -2.13 -12.12
CA GLY A 463 9.26 -1.19 -11.30
C GLY A 463 10.02 0.12 -11.18
N LEU A 464 9.30 1.23 -11.05
CA LEU A 464 9.87 2.56 -10.83
C LEU A 464 9.07 3.30 -9.79
N ALA A 465 9.76 3.93 -8.83
CA ALA A 465 9.15 4.82 -7.87
C ALA A 465 9.88 6.17 -7.85
N GLN A 466 9.10 7.26 -7.91
CA GLN A 466 9.63 8.63 -7.93
C GLN A 466 8.84 9.56 -7.01
N GLY A 467 9.53 10.50 -6.39
CA GLY A 467 8.95 11.62 -5.65
C GLY A 467 8.42 12.74 -6.55
N GLY A 468 7.78 13.70 -5.89
CA GLY A 468 7.10 14.83 -6.50
C GLY A 468 7.93 16.12 -6.68
N GLY A 469 9.27 16.09 -6.66
CA GLY A 469 10.09 17.32 -6.74
C GLY A 469 11.40 17.17 -7.51
N ALA A 470 12.26 18.20 -7.49
CA ALA A 470 13.53 18.23 -8.23
C ALA A 470 14.57 17.21 -7.73
N ASP A 471 14.45 16.74 -6.48
CA ASP A 471 15.07 15.50 -6.01
C ASP A 471 14.00 14.39 -5.91
N PRO A 472 13.71 13.70 -7.04
CA PRO A 472 12.69 12.66 -7.08
C PRO A 472 13.10 11.38 -6.33
N SER A 473 14.33 11.26 -5.85
CA SER A 473 14.82 10.03 -5.21
C SER A 473 14.56 9.99 -3.70
N ALA A 474 14.53 11.16 -3.03
CA ALA A 474 14.40 11.26 -1.57
C ALA A 474 13.00 10.87 -1.04
N ASN A 475 11.99 10.84 -1.91
CA ASN A 475 10.58 10.61 -1.56
C ASN A 475 10.01 9.39 -2.28
N ALA A 476 10.83 8.37 -2.53
CA ALA A 476 10.43 7.16 -3.23
C ALA A 476 10.86 5.89 -2.50
N GLY A 477 10.13 4.79 -2.68
CA GLY A 477 10.48 3.52 -2.04
C GLY A 477 9.66 2.33 -2.53
N GLY A 478 10.27 1.14 -2.49
CA GLY A 478 9.61 -0.10 -2.89
C GLY A 478 9.17 -0.07 -4.35
N GLU A 479 10.10 0.11 -5.29
CA GLU A 479 9.79 0.12 -6.74
C GLU A 479 9.00 -1.13 -7.16
N GLY A 480 9.25 -2.27 -6.51
CA GLY A 480 8.42 -3.46 -6.63
C GLY A 480 7.22 -3.36 -5.70
N ILE A 481 7.48 -3.50 -4.40
CA ILE A 481 6.45 -3.61 -3.37
C ILE A 481 6.71 -2.59 -2.27
N PHE A 482 5.65 -1.88 -1.87
CA PHE A 482 5.66 -1.07 -0.65
C PHE A 482 4.54 -1.47 0.29
N LEU A 483 4.89 -1.61 1.58
CA LEU A 483 3.98 -2.09 2.61
C LEU A 483 3.85 -1.08 3.77
N ALA A 484 2.65 -0.55 3.96
CA ALA A 484 2.32 0.28 5.11
C ALA A 484 1.45 -0.51 6.11
N GLY A 485 1.48 -0.11 7.37
CA GLY A 485 0.93 -0.87 8.50
C GLY A 485 1.82 -2.05 8.90
N SER A 486 1.20 -3.13 9.34
CA SER A 486 1.84 -4.40 9.68
C SER A 486 1.16 -5.56 8.98
N GLY A 487 1.91 -6.63 8.76
CA GLY A 487 1.41 -7.83 8.10
C GLY A 487 2.53 -8.79 7.73
N VAL A 488 2.16 -9.83 6.98
CA VAL A 488 3.09 -10.83 6.45
C VAL A 488 2.89 -10.89 4.94
N ILE A 489 3.99 -10.87 4.20
CA ILE A 489 4.01 -11.26 2.79
C ILE A 489 4.52 -12.69 2.68
N GLU A 490 3.71 -13.57 2.11
CA GLU A 490 3.95 -15.00 2.03
C GLU A 490 4.30 -15.42 0.60
N PHE A 491 5.47 -16.03 0.43
CA PHE A 491 5.93 -16.60 -0.85
C PHE A 491 5.86 -18.12 -0.79
N GLU A 492 5.08 -18.73 -1.69
CA GLU A 492 4.81 -20.16 -1.79
C GLU A 492 5.10 -20.68 -3.21
N PRO A 493 6.35 -20.63 -3.71
CA PRO A 493 6.67 -21.22 -5.01
C PRO A 493 6.45 -22.73 -4.99
N GLY A 494 5.72 -23.22 -6.00
CA GLY A 494 5.53 -24.64 -6.25
C GLY A 494 6.82 -25.37 -6.63
N ILE A 495 6.79 -26.71 -6.62
CA ILE A 495 7.96 -27.54 -6.97
C ILE A 495 8.42 -27.22 -8.40
N GLY A 496 9.72 -26.96 -8.56
CA GLY A 496 10.31 -26.63 -9.86
C GLY A 496 10.02 -25.20 -10.34
N ILE A 497 9.30 -24.41 -9.57
CA ILE A 497 9.02 -23.00 -9.87
C ILE A 497 10.08 -22.11 -9.22
N ASN A 498 10.50 -21.08 -9.96
CA ASN A 498 11.32 -19.98 -9.46
C ASN A 498 10.50 -18.70 -9.46
N GLN A 499 10.23 -18.15 -8.27
CA GLN A 499 9.72 -16.80 -8.09
C GLN A 499 10.88 -15.82 -8.12
N VAL A 500 10.83 -14.85 -9.02
CA VAL A 500 11.92 -13.87 -9.23
C VAL A 500 11.41 -12.48 -8.89
N LEU A 501 12.06 -11.85 -7.91
CA LEU A 501 11.85 -10.45 -7.58
C LEU A 501 13.16 -9.70 -7.86
N ASP A 502 13.13 -8.91 -8.94
CA ASP A 502 14.20 -8.03 -9.38
C ASP A 502 13.93 -6.56 -9.05
N ASP A 503 12.85 -6.28 -8.31
CA ASP A 503 12.53 -4.96 -7.79
C ASP A 503 12.46 -4.99 -6.24
N PRO A 504 12.86 -3.90 -5.57
CA PRO A 504 12.92 -3.84 -4.11
C PRO A 504 11.55 -3.86 -3.41
N ILE A 505 11.54 -4.46 -2.23
CA ILE A 505 10.47 -4.46 -1.23
C ILE A 505 10.84 -3.49 -0.11
N ALA A 506 9.95 -2.56 0.21
CA ALA A 506 10.09 -1.64 1.34
C ALA A 506 8.85 -1.69 2.24
N ASP A 507 9.02 -1.31 3.50
CA ASP A 507 7.92 -1.01 4.41
C ASP A 507 8.06 0.38 5.03
N GLN A 508 7.04 0.83 5.75
CA GLN A 508 7.02 2.15 6.40
C GLN A 508 8.05 2.36 7.53
N ARG A 509 8.80 1.34 7.92
CA ARG A 509 9.81 1.39 9.01
C ARG A 509 11.22 1.06 8.50
N GLY A 510 11.38 0.94 7.19
CA GLY A 510 12.64 0.64 6.54
C GLY A 510 13.71 1.71 6.63
N LEU A 511 14.78 1.55 5.86
CA LEU A 511 15.97 2.41 5.95
C LEU A 511 15.79 3.87 5.55
N TRP A 512 14.73 4.19 4.84
CA TRP A 512 14.42 5.56 4.44
C TRP A 512 13.96 6.44 5.61
N ALA A 513 13.73 5.85 6.80
CA ALA A 513 13.69 6.59 8.06
C ALA A 513 15.03 7.27 8.38
N GLN A 514 16.17 6.76 7.89
CA GLN A 514 17.51 7.19 8.27
C GLN A 514 18.05 8.39 7.46
N LEU A 515 17.33 8.87 6.43
CA LEU A 515 17.66 10.06 5.64
C LEU A 515 17.33 11.39 6.36
N GLY A 516 17.13 11.38 7.69
CA GLY A 516 16.71 12.57 8.43
C GLY A 516 15.25 12.95 8.25
N ILE A 517 14.46 12.09 7.56
CA ILE A 517 12.99 12.04 7.66
C ILE A 517 12.59 11.23 8.91
N THR A 518 13.48 11.10 9.90
CA THR A 518 13.04 10.92 11.27
C THR A 518 12.56 12.27 11.75
N THR A 519 11.27 12.38 12.00
CA THR A 519 10.96 12.91 13.30
C THR A 519 10.05 11.93 14.05
N ASP A 520 10.67 11.22 14.97
CA ASP A 520 10.24 11.19 16.37
C ASP A 520 10.12 12.64 16.94
N GLN A 521 9.36 13.47 16.24
CA GLN A 521 8.75 14.71 16.66
C GLN A 521 7.35 14.49 16.18
N SER A 522 6.50 13.93 17.04
CA SER A 522 5.09 14.28 17.11
C SER A 522 4.35 14.48 15.78
N TYR A 523 4.68 13.73 14.73
CA TYR A 523 3.70 13.39 13.71
C TYR A 523 2.78 12.48 14.49
N PRO A 524 1.56 12.92 14.83
CA PRO A 524 0.66 12.02 15.51
C PRO A 524 0.65 10.76 14.66
N SER A 525 0.89 9.65 15.34
CA SER A 525 0.94 8.30 14.82
C SER A 525 -0.46 7.88 14.39
N GLY A 526 -1.03 8.69 13.51
CA GLY A 526 -2.36 8.72 12.95
C GLY A 526 -2.55 10.13 12.46
N GLY A 527 -3.07 10.33 11.25
CA GLY A 527 -3.61 11.64 10.89
C GLY A 527 -4.53 12.17 12.00
N ILE A 528 -4.94 13.43 11.92
CA ILE A 528 -5.70 14.19 12.94
C ILE A 528 -6.96 13.46 13.47
N PHE A 529 -7.39 12.37 12.82
CA PHE A 529 -8.30 11.36 13.34
C PHE A 529 -7.96 10.81 14.74
N SER A 530 -6.69 10.74 15.16
CA SER A 530 -6.36 10.32 16.54
C SER A 530 -6.52 11.43 17.59
N ALA A 531 -6.45 12.70 17.18
CA ALA A 531 -6.54 13.85 18.09
C ALA A 531 -7.99 14.23 18.44
N MET A 532 -8.98 13.70 17.71
CA MET A 532 -10.41 13.98 17.89
C MET A 532 -11.20 12.80 18.51
N ASN A 533 -10.51 11.78 19.04
CA ASN A 533 -11.12 10.63 19.74
C ASN A 533 -12.17 9.86 18.90
N PHE A 534 -11.82 9.51 17.65
CA PHE A 534 -12.61 8.61 16.82
C PHE A 534 -12.34 7.13 17.20
N PRO A 535 -13.36 6.30 17.49
CA PRO A 535 -13.20 4.86 17.65
C PRO A 535 -13.00 4.22 16.27
N ASN A 536 -11.76 4.28 15.77
CA ASN A 536 -11.19 3.75 14.51
C ASN A 536 -10.14 4.69 13.89
N ALA A 537 -9.66 5.69 14.64
CA ALA A 537 -8.49 6.48 14.23
C ALA A 537 -7.35 5.55 13.79
N TRP A 538 -6.83 5.79 12.59
CA TRP A 538 -5.71 5.06 12.01
C TRP A 538 -4.49 5.19 12.94
N GLN A 539 -4.33 4.26 13.87
CA GLN A 539 -3.19 4.24 14.77
C GLN A 539 -2.01 3.61 14.01
N TYR A 540 -1.06 4.44 13.60
CA TYR A 540 0.26 3.99 13.19
C TYR A 540 0.98 3.48 14.44
N THR A 541 0.79 2.21 14.80
CA THR A 541 1.49 1.63 15.95
C THR A 541 3.01 1.76 15.75
N ALA A 542 3.74 2.12 16.82
CA ALA A 542 5.20 2.25 16.80
C ALA A 542 5.90 0.98 16.27
N ASP A 543 5.25 -0.18 16.42
CA ASP A 543 5.75 -1.51 16.04
C ASP A 543 5.22 -2.04 14.68
N ALA A 544 4.56 -1.19 13.88
CA ALA A 544 3.95 -1.62 12.63
C ALA A 544 5.02 -1.90 11.55
N ARG A 545 5.43 -3.17 11.45
CA ARG A 545 6.44 -3.72 10.53
C ARG A 545 5.86 -4.85 9.69
N TRP A 546 6.43 -5.08 8.51
CA TRP A 546 6.09 -6.23 7.67
C TRP A 546 7.19 -7.28 7.69
N SER A 547 6.80 -8.54 7.84
CA SER A 547 7.71 -9.68 7.74
C SER A 547 7.54 -10.41 6.42
N LEU A 548 8.63 -11.01 5.96
CA LEU A 548 8.65 -11.92 4.81
C LEU A 548 8.62 -13.35 5.31
N ARG A 549 7.72 -14.17 4.76
CA ARG A 549 7.64 -15.61 5.04
C ARG A 549 7.79 -16.40 3.75
N LYS A 550 8.81 -17.24 3.69
CA LYS A 550 9.05 -18.16 2.57
C LYS A 550 8.61 -19.57 2.95
N LEU A 551 7.65 -20.06 2.18
CA LEU A 551 7.06 -21.38 2.23
C LEU A 551 7.23 -22.06 0.87
N GLY A 552 6.67 -23.26 0.69
CA GLY A 552 6.67 -23.95 -0.60
C GLY A 552 8.03 -24.53 -1.00
N ALA A 553 7.99 -25.61 -1.76
CA ALA A 553 9.18 -26.39 -2.10
C ALA A 553 10.03 -25.79 -3.24
N GLY A 554 9.51 -24.80 -3.96
CA GLY A 554 10.23 -24.10 -5.04
C GLY A 554 11.27 -23.09 -4.55
N GLN A 555 11.79 -22.32 -5.52
CA GLN A 555 12.81 -21.30 -5.31
C GLN A 555 12.20 -19.90 -5.23
N LEU A 556 12.67 -19.10 -4.27
CA LEU A 556 12.49 -17.64 -4.24
C LEU A 556 13.85 -16.98 -4.52
N SER A 557 13.93 -16.16 -5.55
CA SER A 557 15.11 -15.39 -5.94
C SER A 557 14.87 -13.92 -5.63
N LEU A 558 15.71 -13.33 -4.76
CA LEU A 558 15.67 -11.93 -4.36
C LEU A 558 16.98 -11.27 -4.81
N SER A 559 16.95 -10.48 -5.88
CA SER A 559 18.17 -9.96 -6.53
C SER A 559 18.50 -8.51 -6.19
N THR A 560 17.62 -7.82 -5.44
CA THR A 560 17.81 -6.42 -5.01
C THR A 560 17.91 -6.28 -3.51
N ASP A 561 18.47 -5.16 -3.05
CA ASP A 561 18.41 -4.77 -1.65
C ASP A 561 16.97 -4.46 -1.25
N ASN A 562 16.53 -5.01 -0.12
CA ASN A 562 15.20 -4.81 0.42
C ASN A 562 15.26 -4.02 1.73
N ASP A 563 14.29 -3.13 1.94
CA ASP A 563 14.24 -2.19 3.05
C ASP A 563 13.16 -2.52 4.09
N TYR A 564 12.38 -3.59 3.95
CA TYR A 564 11.39 -3.97 4.97
C TYR A 564 12.03 -4.35 6.32
N SER A 565 11.30 -4.11 7.41
CA SER A 565 11.87 -4.07 8.76
C SER A 565 11.45 -5.20 9.71
N GLY A 566 10.41 -5.97 9.40
CA GLY A 566 9.83 -6.98 10.32
C GLY A 566 10.60 -8.30 10.42
N GLY A 567 11.57 -8.55 9.54
CA GLY A 567 12.38 -9.76 9.50
C GLY A 567 11.90 -10.80 8.47
N SER A 568 12.71 -11.84 8.28
CA SER A 568 12.52 -12.87 7.27
C SER A 568 12.50 -14.26 7.90
N THR A 569 11.45 -15.04 7.66
CA THR A 569 11.32 -16.43 8.09
C THR A 569 11.29 -17.35 6.87
N LEU A 570 12.31 -18.18 6.71
CA LEU A 570 12.47 -19.10 5.59
C LEU A 570 12.18 -20.52 6.07
N GLU A 571 10.98 -21.03 5.85
CA GLU A 571 10.55 -22.31 6.42
C GLU A 571 10.90 -23.51 5.54
N SER A 572 10.89 -23.36 4.21
CA SER A 572 11.15 -24.48 3.27
C SER A 572 11.55 -24.03 1.85
N GLY A 573 12.00 -25.00 1.06
CA GLY A 573 12.40 -24.82 -0.34
C GLY A 573 13.80 -24.21 -0.48
N ASN A 574 14.01 -23.47 -1.57
CA ASN A 574 15.26 -22.80 -1.86
C ASN A 574 15.07 -21.27 -1.86
N VAL A 575 16.08 -20.55 -1.40
CA VAL A 575 16.16 -19.10 -1.45
C VAL A 575 17.50 -18.71 -2.06
N LEU A 576 17.48 -17.95 -3.15
CA LEU A 576 18.68 -17.40 -3.79
C LEU A 576 18.73 -15.89 -3.55
N LEU A 577 19.82 -15.42 -2.94
CA LEU A 577 20.04 -14.00 -2.67
C LEU A 577 21.06 -13.42 -3.64
N GLY A 578 20.69 -12.35 -4.35
CA GLY A 578 21.56 -11.61 -5.26
C GLY A 578 22.08 -10.28 -4.73
N ALA A 579 21.67 -9.88 -3.52
CA ALA A 579 22.00 -8.57 -2.96
C ALA A 579 22.28 -8.61 -1.46
N ALA A 580 23.03 -7.62 -0.97
CA ALA A 580 23.55 -7.59 0.39
C ALA A 580 22.43 -7.56 1.43
N ARG A 581 21.30 -6.92 1.11
CA ARG A 581 20.15 -6.77 1.99
C ARG A 581 18.90 -7.40 1.38
N ALA A 582 19.08 -8.46 0.61
CA ALA A 582 17.99 -9.18 -0.03
C ALA A 582 16.93 -9.71 0.97
N LEU A 583 17.29 -9.93 2.24
CA LEU A 583 16.35 -10.37 3.30
C LEU A 583 15.83 -9.24 4.21
N GLY A 584 15.91 -7.98 3.76
CA GLY A 584 15.46 -6.82 4.53
C GLY A 584 16.49 -6.37 5.58
N ILE A 585 16.05 -5.57 6.54
CA ILE A 585 16.92 -5.09 7.64
C ILE A 585 16.75 -5.84 8.94
N GLY A 586 15.65 -6.56 9.12
CA GLY A 586 15.29 -7.22 10.36
C GLY A 586 16.04 -8.54 10.62
N PRO A 587 15.59 -9.33 11.61
CA PRO A 587 16.18 -10.63 11.91
C PRO A 587 15.86 -11.65 10.81
N VAL A 588 16.68 -12.70 10.72
CA VAL A 588 16.52 -13.80 9.76
C VAL A 588 16.46 -15.13 10.50
N SER A 589 15.43 -15.93 10.20
CA SER A 589 15.29 -17.32 10.64
C SER A 589 15.30 -18.23 9.42
N ASN A 590 16.29 -19.12 9.32
CA ASN A 590 16.48 -20.00 8.17
C ASN A 590 16.30 -21.48 8.53
N ALA A 591 15.22 -22.07 8.06
CA ALA A 591 14.97 -23.52 8.03
C ALA A 591 14.93 -24.10 6.60
N ALA A 592 15.16 -23.27 5.59
CA ALA A 592 15.22 -23.62 4.17
C ALA A 592 16.66 -23.85 3.68
N THR A 593 16.85 -24.08 2.38
CA THR A 593 18.16 -23.93 1.74
C THR A 593 18.35 -22.47 1.33
N LEU A 594 19.24 -21.76 2.02
CA LEU A 594 19.63 -20.39 1.74
C LEU A 594 20.94 -20.39 0.92
N GLN A 595 20.91 -19.81 -0.27
CA GLN A 595 22.04 -19.73 -1.19
C GLN A 595 22.35 -18.27 -1.52
N LEU A 596 23.64 -17.93 -1.50
CA LEU A 596 24.14 -16.60 -1.86
C LEU A 596 24.64 -16.60 -3.31
N ALA A 597 24.46 -15.50 -4.04
CA ALA A 597 25.01 -15.32 -5.36
C ALA A 597 26.49 -14.94 -5.25
N THR A 598 27.37 -15.85 -5.63
CA THR A 598 28.78 -15.75 -5.25
C THR A 598 29.60 -14.82 -6.16
N PRO A 599 30.43 -13.90 -5.62
CA PRO A 599 30.58 -13.58 -4.20
C PRO A 599 29.52 -12.59 -3.71
N LEU A 600 29.01 -12.78 -2.48
CA LEU A 600 28.08 -11.87 -1.82
C LEU A 600 28.40 -11.68 -0.34
N ASN A 601 28.21 -10.45 0.15
CA ASN A 601 28.21 -10.12 1.56
C ASN A 601 26.79 -9.80 2.04
N LEU A 602 26.12 -10.79 2.63
CA LEU A 602 24.79 -10.68 3.21
C LEU A 602 24.85 -9.92 4.54
N GLN A 603 24.00 -8.91 4.70
CA GLN A 603 23.86 -8.11 5.90
C GLN A 603 22.55 -8.48 6.62
N VAL A 604 22.66 -8.83 7.89
CA VAL A 604 21.54 -9.09 8.80
C VAL A 604 21.59 -8.04 9.90
N GLY A 605 20.58 -7.16 9.93
CA GLY A 605 20.52 -6.10 10.92
C GLY A 605 21.11 -4.76 10.52
N ALA A 606 20.54 -4.09 9.53
CA ALA A 606 20.96 -2.72 9.22
C ALA A 606 20.53 -1.73 10.32
N ALA A 607 21.02 -0.49 10.24
CA ALA A 607 20.61 0.57 11.15
C ALA A 607 19.08 0.78 11.09
N GLY A 608 18.43 0.98 12.24
CA GLY A 608 16.96 1.04 12.35
C GLY A 608 16.27 -0.32 12.61
N ALA A 609 16.96 -1.45 12.46
CA ALA A 609 16.39 -2.74 12.83
C ALA A 609 16.27 -2.89 14.37
N VAL A 610 15.10 -3.32 14.85
CA VAL A 610 14.82 -3.55 16.29
C VAL A 610 15.51 -4.81 16.81
N GLU A 611 15.64 -5.83 15.95
CA GLU A 611 16.41 -7.05 16.20
C GLU A 611 17.21 -7.39 14.95
N ALA A 612 18.38 -7.99 15.13
CA ALA A 612 19.29 -8.32 14.03
C ALA A 612 19.97 -9.67 14.21
N ASN A 613 19.20 -10.65 14.66
CA ASN A 613 19.70 -12.00 14.83
C ASN A 613 19.63 -12.78 13.51
N TYR A 614 20.61 -13.64 13.29
CA TYR A 614 20.56 -14.71 12.30
C TYR A 614 20.43 -16.04 13.04
N SER A 615 19.34 -16.78 12.80
CA SER A 615 19.14 -18.12 13.33
C SER A 615 19.09 -19.14 12.20
N GLN A 616 19.97 -20.12 12.27
CA GLN A 616 20.00 -21.27 11.37
C GLN A 616 19.37 -22.47 12.09
N ALA A 617 18.22 -22.95 11.61
CA ALA A 617 17.56 -24.11 12.16
C ALA A 617 18.27 -25.41 11.77
N ALA A 618 18.06 -26.46 12.57
CA ALA A 618 18.63 -27.80 12.33
C ALA A 618 18.22 -28.43 10.99
N SER A 619 17.04 -28.09 10.47
CA SER A 619 16.56 -28.54 9.16
C SER A 619 17.06 -27.70 8.00
N GLY A 620 17.59 -26.51 8.27
CA GLY A 620 18.03 -25.58 7.25
C GLY A 620 19.45 -25.87 6.76
N ARG A 621 19.76 -25.31 5.60
CA ARG A 621 21.05 -25.40 4.94
C ARG A 621 21.51 -24.01 4.51
N LEU A 622 22.75 -23.67 4.82
CA LEU A 622 23.46 -22.51 4.27
C LEU A 622 24.40 -22.98 3.16
N ARG A 623 24.20 -22.44 1.95
CA ARG A 623 25.06 -22.64 0.78
C ARG A 623 25.79 -21.35 0.47
N VAL A 624 27.11 -21.42 0.52
CA VAL A 624 28.04 -20.35 0.15
C VAL A 624 29.00 -20.85 -0.90
N GLY A 625 29.65 -19.95 -1.61
CA GLY A 625 30.68 -20.31 -2.59
C GLY A 625 31.88 -19.37 -2.57
N PHE A 626 32.87 -19.74 -3.37
CA PHE A 626 34.02 -18.91 -3.71
C PHE A 626 33.86 -18.32 -5.10
N GLY A 627 34.09 -17.02 -5.27
CA GLY A 627 33.96 -16.38 -6.59
C GLY A 627 34.62 -15.01 -6.69
N GLY A 628 34.45 -14.38 -7.85
CA GLY A 628 35.09 -13.11 -8.17
C GLY A 628 36.59 -13.22 -8.49
N PRO A 629 37.26 -12.10 -8.79
CA PRO A 629 38.66 -12.10 -9.25
C PRO A 629 39.66 -12.63 -8.22
N GLY A 630 39.31 -12.52 -6.93
CA GLY A 630 40.15 -12.94 -5.80
C GLY A 630 39.78 -14.28 -5.19
N CYS A 631 38.79 -15.00 -5.73
CA CYS A 631 38.19 -16.16 -5.07
C CYS A 631 37.77 -15.86 -3.62
N GLU A 632 36.94 -14.84 -3.48
CA GLU A 632 36.38 -14.42 -2.20
C GLU A 632 35.25 -15.36 -1.81
N LEU A 633 35.20 -15.75 -0.54
CA LEU A 633 34.09 -16.51 0.03
C LEU A 633 32.90 -15.58 0.28
N ASP A 634 31.69 -16.10 0.09
CA ASP A 634 30.49 -15.40 0.56
C ASP A 634 30.53 -15.15 2.07
N GLN A 635 30.03 -13.98 2.48
CA GLN A 635 30.04 -13.54 3.87
C GLN A 635 28.63 -13.27 4.38
N ILE A 636 28.43 -13.49 5.68
CA ILE A 636 27.25 -13.05 6.42
C ILE A 636 27.71 -12.16 7.58
N GLN A 637 27.31 -10.90 7.53
CA GLN A 637 27.50 -9.93 8.59
C GLN A 637 26.22 -9.82 9.41
N VAL A 638 26.28 -10.22 10.67
CA VAL A 638 25.16 -10.21 11.61
C VAL A 638 25.44 -9.17 12.68
N ARG A 639 24.53 -8.21 12.88
CA ARG A 639 24.78 -7.16 13.87
C ARG A 639 24.74 -7.69 15.30
N ASP A 640 23.81 -8.58 15.62
CA ASP A 640 23.56 -9.04 16.99
C ASP A 640 24.06 -10.49 17.20
N LEU A 641 23.15 -11.48 17.24
CA LEU A 641 23.48 -12.88 17.47
C LEU A 641 23.42 -13.72 16.18
N ALA A 642 24.47 -14.49 15.91
CA ALA A 642 24.43 -15.62 14.98
C ALA A 642 24.26 -16.94 15.74
N ASP A 643 23.07 -17.55 15.67
CA ASP A 643 22.76 -18.86 16.25
C ASP A 643 22.79 -19.95 15.16
N LEU A 644 23.74 -20.87 15.26
CA LEU A 644 24.09 -21.81 14.19
C LEU A 644 23.69 -23.25 14.51
N ASN A 645 23.05 -23.90 13.53
CA ASN A 645 22.73 -25.33 13.50
C ASN A 645 22.66 -25.78 12.03
N GLY A 646 22.14 -26.97 11.77
CA GLY A 646 21.83 -27.46 10.43
C GLY A 646 23.08 -27.64 9.57
N GLU A 647 22.89 -27.47 8.27
CA GLU A 647 23.90 -27.79 7.27
C GLU A 647 24.68 -26.58 6.73
N LEU A 648 26.00 -26.69 6.65
CA LEU A 648 26.85 -25.84 5.84
C LEU A 648 27.33 -26.59 4.59
N SER A 649 27.20 -25.95 3.42
CA SER A 649 27.69 -26.46 2.14
C SER A 649 28.48 -25.36 1.44
N ILE A 650 29.62 -25.73 0.86
CA ILE A 650 30.53 -24.80 0.17
C ILE A 650 30.66 -25.22 -1.30
N ASP A 651 30.42 -24.28 -2.19
CA ASP A 651 30.61 -24.45 -3.63
C ASP A 651 31.87 -23.72 -4.11
N SER A 652 32.90 -24.48 -4.47
CA SER A 652 34.13 -23.96 -5.09
C SER A 652 34.15 -24.13 -6.62
N SER A 653 33.01 -24.35 -7.27
CA SER A 653 32.98 -24.60 -8.72
C SER A 653 33.26 -23.36 -9.57
N LEU A 654 33.07 -22.15 -9.03
CA LEU A 654 33.25 -20.90 -9.77
C LEU A 654 34.71 -20.46 -9.85
N CYS A 655 35.56 -20.88 -8.90
CA CYS A 655 37.00 -20.70 -8.96
C CYS A 655 37.74 -21.56 -7.91
N ASP A 656 39.04 -21.78 -8.11
CA ASP A 656 39.88 -22.56 -7.18
C ASP A 656 40.47 -21.65 -6.08
N PRO A 657 39.98 -21.71 -4.83
CA PRO A 657 40.55 -20.93 -3.75
C PRO A 657 41.95 -21.44 -3.38
N ALA A 658 42.84 -20.51 -2.97
CA ALA A 658 44.22 -20.86 -2.62
C ALA A 658 44.28 -21.87 -1.46
N LEU A 659 45.11 -22.90 -1.60
CA LEU A 659 45.31 -23.88 -0.53
C LEU A 659 45.91 -23.23 0.72
N SER A 660 45.48 -23.69 1.89
CA SER A 660 45.83 -23.14 3.20
C SER A 660 45.45 -21.66 3.42
N SER A 661 44.58 -21.10 2.57
CA SER A 661 44.00 -19.77 2.79
C SER A 661 42.83 -19.84 3.76
N THR A 662 42.69 -18.81 4.60
CA THR A 662 41.60 -18.67 5.59
C THR A 662 40.70 -17.51 5.18
N HIS A 663 39.39 -17.73 5.23
CA HIS A 663 38.34 -16.81 4.80
C HIS A 663 37.30 -16.65 5.91
N LEU A 664 36.80 -15.42 6.08
CA LEU A 664 35.69 -15.13 6.97
C LEU A 664 34.39 -15.57 6.30
N LEU A 665 33.55 -16.34 7.01
CA LEU A 665 32.22 -16.75 6.56
C LEU A 665 31.12 -15.97 7.29
N ILE A 666 31.19 -15.93 8.62
CA ILE A 666 30.22 -15.19 9.45
C ILE A 666 30.97 -14.28 10.39
N GLN A 667 30.53 -13.03 10.48
CA GLN A 667 30.89 -12.08 11.53
C GLN A 667 29.63 -11.70 12.30
N ALA A 668 29.66 -11.79 13.63
CA ALA A 668 28.57 -11.38 14.50
C ALA A 668 29.07 -10.62 15.73
N ALA A 669 28.20 -9.89 16.44
CA ALA A 669 28.57 -9.41 17.78
C ALA A 669 28.76 -10.58 18.74
N GLN A 670 27.92 -11.62 18.63
CA GLN A 670 28.05 -12.88 19.36
C GLN A 670 27.67 -14.06 18.46
N ARG A 671 28.31 -15.22 18.64
CA ARG A 671 27.95 -16.48 18.00
C ARG A 671 27.56 -17.55 19.03
N GLN A 672 26.46 -18.25 18.77
CA GLN A 672 26.03 -19.45 19.48
C GLN A 672 25.88 -20.63 18.51
N GLY A 673 25.99 -21.86 19.03
CA GLY A 673 25.86 -23.07 18.21
C GLY A 673 26.98 -23.30 17.16
N GLN A 674 26.88 -24.39 16.42
CA GLN A 674 27.77 -24.78 15.33
C GLN A 674 26.94 -25.48 14.26
N PHE A 675 27.40 -25.50 13.01
CA PHE A 675 26.73 -26.28 11.96
C PHE A 675 26.82 -27.76 12.33
N SER A 676 25.68 -28.42 12.49
CA SER A 676 25.63 -29.76 13.06
C SER A 676 26.08 -30.86 12.09
N ASN A 677 26.08 -30.59 10.78
CA ASN A 677 26.64 -31.49 9.77
C ASN A 677 28.13 -31.19 9.43
N ALA A 678 28.67 -30.10 9.97
CA ALA A 678 30.09 -29.78 9.97
C ALA A 678 30.58 -29.51 11.41
N PRO A 679 30.34 -30.43 12.38
CA PRO A 679 30.58 -30.17 13.80
C PRO A 679 32.06 -30.34 14.19
N GLY A 680 32.87 -30.97 13.33
CA GLY A 680 34.30 -31.23 13.54
C GLY A 680 35.19 -30.13 12.98
N PRO A 681 36.52 -30.17 13.25
CA PRO A 681 37.44 -29.17 12.74
C PRO A 681 37.61 -29.23 11.22
N GLU A 682 37.23 -30.34 10.58
CA GLU A 682 37.31 -30.53 9.14
C GLU A 682 36.03 -31.18 8.58
N PHE A 683 35.66 -30.84 7.34
CA PHE A 683 34.56 -31.45 6.60
C PHE A 683 34.83 -31.42 5.09
N VAL A 684 34.12 -32.26 4.33
CA VAL A 684 34.22 -32.33 2.87
C VAL A 684 32.99 -31.68 2.24
N SER A 685 33.21 -30.81 1.25
CA SER A 685 32.14 -30.24 0.43
C SER A 685 32.62 -30.12 -1.01
N ASN A 686 31.78 -30.55 -1.96
CA ASN A 686 32.10 -30.56 -3.40
C ASN A 686 33.48 -31.15 -3.75
N GLY A 687 33.88 -32.25 -3.09
CA GLY A 687 35.17 -32.92 -3.32
C GLY A 687 36.41 -32.22 -2.73
N MET A 688 36.22 -31.12 -2.00
CA MET A 688 37.28 -30.38 -1.31
C MET A 688 37.14 -30.53 0.22
N ARG A 689 38.28 -30.62 0.91
CA ARG A 689 38.38 -30.61 2.37
C ARG A 689 38.55 -29.18 2.86
N TYR A 690 37.76 -28.83 3.86
CA TYR A 690 37.78 -27.54 4.53
C TYR A 690 37.98 -27.75 6.02
N ALA A 691 38.74 -26.87 6.67
CA ALA A 691 38.72 -26.72 8.11
C ALA A 691 37.81 -25.56 8.53
N ILE A 692 37.04 -25.75 9.60
CA ILE A 692 36.16 -24.73 10.16
C ILE A 692 36.62 -24.33 11.56
N SER A 693 36.73 -23.02 11.78
CA SER A 693 37.07 -22.45 13.08
C SER A 693 35.89 -21.63 13.60
N TYR A 694 35.36 -22.05 14.76
CA TYR A 694 34.28 -21.35 15.46
C TYR A 694 34.87 -20.51 16.60
N LEU A 695 34.88 -19.20 16.42
CA LEU A 695 35.32 -18.23 17.43
C LEU A 695 34.09 -17.69 18.18
N ALA A 696 34.30 -16.78 19.15
CA ALA A 696 33.19 -16.19 19.91
C ALA A 696 32.27 -15.31 19.06
N SER A 697 32.81 -14.67 18.02
CA SER A 697 32.13 -13.70 17.15
C SER A 697 32.24 -14.04 15.66
N GLU A 698 32.93 -15.12 15.30
CA GLU A 698 33.29 -15.41 13.91
C GLU A 698 33.17 -16.91 13.57
N VAL A 699 32.92 -17.17 12.30
CA VAL A 699 33.17 -18.47 11.65
C VAL A 699 34.14 -18.25 10.51
N GLN A 700 35.24 -19.00 10.52
CA GLN A 700 36.26 -18.93 9.49
C GLN A 700 36.40 -20.29 8.79
N ILE A 701 36.63 -20.27 7.48
CA ILE A 701 36.86 -21.44 6.63
C ILE A 701 38.30 -21.41 6.14
N THR A 702 39.03 -22.50 6.36
CA THR A 702 40.37 -22.70 5.79
C THR A 702 40.32 -23.79 4.73
N VAL A 703 40.84 -23.50 3.54
CA VAL A 703 40.88 -24.47 2.43
C VAL A 703 42.05 -25.41 2.62
N LEU A 704 41.81 -26.72 2.73
CA LEU A 704 42.89 -27.69 2.98
C LEU A 704 43.41 -28.31 1.67
N GLY A 705 42.51 -28.65 0.76
CA GLY A 705 42.84 -29.29 -0.52
C GLY A 705 41.78 -30.29 -0.96
N PRO A 706 42.01 -31.00 -2.07
CA PRO A 706 41.10 -32.02 -2.55
C PRO A 706 40.98 -33.17 -1.54
N ASP A 707 39.82 -33.82 -1.53
CA ASP A 707 39.63 -35.02 -0.72
C ASP A 707 40.45 -36.18 -1.29
N SER A 708 41.45 -36.63 -0.53
CA SER A 708 42.44 -37.61 -0.97
C SER A 708 41.90 -39.04 -1.06
N GLU A 709 40.68 -39.31 -0.57
CA GLU A 709 40.04 -40.63 -0.67
C GLU A 709 39.44 -40.93 -2.06
N ILE A 710 39.29 -39.93 -2.94
CA ILE A 710 38.80 -40.14 -4.31
C ILE A 710 39.91 -40.63 -5.26
N PHE A 711 41.19 -40.40 -4.92
CA PHE A 711 42.33 -40.80 -5.76
C PHE A 711 42.95 -42.17 -5.40
N SER A 712 42.48 -42.86 -4.37
CA SER A 712 43.05 -44.16 -3.94
C SER A 712 42.44 -45.40 -4.62
N ASN A 713 41.34 -45.28 -5.38
CA ASN A 713 40.64 -46.44 -5.96
C ASN A 713 40.73 -46.57 -7.50
N SER A 714 41.63 -45.84 -8.18
CA SER A 714 41.78 -45.92 -9.65
C SER A 714 43.10 -46.54 -10.14
N PHE A 715 43.91 -47.09 -9.24
CA PHE A 715 45.08 -47.90 -9.58
C PHE A 715 45.28 -49.04 -8.58
N GLU A 716 44.48 -50.11 -8.69
CA GLU A 716 44.88 -51.48 -8.32
C GLU A 716 44.39 -52.48 -9.37
#